data_AF-Q6APM2-F1
#
_entry.id   AF-Q6APM2-F1
#
_cell.length_a   1.000
_cell.length_b   1.000
_cell.length_c   1.000
_cell.angle_alpha   90.00
_cell.angle_beta   90.00
_cell.angle_gamma   90.00
#
_symmetry.space_group_name_H-M   'P 1'
#
loop_
_entity.id
_entity.type
_entity.pdbx_description
1 polymer ?
#
loop_
_entity_poly.entity_id
_entity_poly.type
_entity_poly.pdbx_seq_one_letter_code
_entity_poly.pdbx_strand_id
1 'polypeptide(L)'
;MKVAEHFYSSLSRFGLEGASLVLFPLPLLLFDRAEMIGGNWRFYLALLASCSSLICAFSLHRRPLLGKFFGLICSAAILALIFFHVLADPFVALPAAIIYIGIVFFLLDFRGDGGVNLYPEAFVRYTQRAWWASFVVMFLVLLDLLMPASVGGPYLYIVLFSFAMAQLLLFLAALSKRSTSYLCFTLFTGLSVALSACFFGMGNIATLILFLNILTLVVLPRGNFLGGRRELWWEVLFDHPARILLVSFLSLSVFGTFLLSFPFATEAGGVGLLDAAFTSVSAVCVTGLTVLDTATDFSLWGQIAILLLIQFGGLGIMSITAVALHAMGRRLSLKQERILTSIADSGSQGLLESLSTILKFTFVVEGVGASLLALVFYCTGDTPLLAIWRGIFTAISAFCNAGFALQSDSLVSYQTNPFVLHLVAILIILGGLAPATSLIIPSWLRGKAISIPARIALITSLALLFTGTFFILAFEWNGALAGLSIFDKINNAWFQSASLRTAGFNSIEFAHLCSSSFLVMLFLMFIGGSPGSTAGGVKTVSIGILAITFWRNITNRHHVIFQGRVISPSTIFRAITVIISGMIVWFFLVLMLTTTQQIFARDIVFEVTSALSTVGLTLGATPLLDGMGKVIVMLAMFIGRIGPTTIFMLLSSDEERSSQRRPEVKISLT
;
A
#
# COMPACT_ATOMS: atom_id res chain seq x y z
N MET A 1 29.18 -25.22 -13.20
CA MET A 1 28.32 -26.25 -13.84
C MET A 1 27.52 -27.06 -12.81
N LYS A 2 28.11 -27.62 -11.74
CA LYS A 2 27.37 -28.35 -10.68
C LYS A 2 26.43 -27.52 -9.78
N VAL A 3 26.56 -26.19 -9.75
CA VAL A 3 25.64 -25.29 -9.02
C VAL A 3 24.38 -24.96 -9.84
N ALA A 4 24.50 -24.96 -11.17
CA ALA A 4 23.35 -24.74 -12.06
C ALA A 4 22.42 -25.97 -12.12
N GLU A 5 22.97 -27.18 -12.03
CA GLU A 5 22.17 -28.42 -11.97
C GLU A 5 21.36 -28.55 -10.67
N HIS A 6 21.83 -27.99 -9.55
CA HIS A 6 21.09 -28.02 -8.30
C HIS A 6 19.98 -26.95 -8.25
N PHE A 7 20.21 -25.81 -8.91
CA PHE A 7 19.18 -24.78 -9.09
C PHE A 7 18.08 -25.24 -10.07
N TYR A 8 18.45 -25.95 -11.14
CA TYR A 8 17.51 -26.50 -12.12
C TYR A 8 16.68 -27.66 -11.55
N SER A 9 17.28 -28.57 -10.78
CA SER A 9 16.55 -29.72 -10.21
C SER A 9 15.57 -29.34 -9.08
N SER A 10 15.78 -28.19 -8.43
CA SER A 10 14.87 -27.66 -7.40
C SER A 10 13.72 -26.85 -7.97
N LEU A 11 13.89 -26.14 -9.09
CA LEU A 11 12.82 -25.33 -9.69
C LEU A 11 11.85 -26.16 -10.55
N SER A 12 12.33 -27.23 -11.19
CA SER A 12 11.57 -27.91 -12.24
C SER A 12 10.46 -28.82 -11.72
N ARG A 13 10.58 -29.42 -10.52
CA ARG A 13 9.65 -30.49 -10.10
C ARG A 13 8.44 -30.06 -9.27
N PHE A 14 8.35 -28.81 -8.82
CA PHE A 14 7.31 -28.43 -7.84
C PHE A 14 6.34 -27.32 -8.26
N GLY A 15 6.58 -26.51 -9.29
CA GLY A 15 5.65 -25.42 -9.66
C GLY A 15 4.79 -25.67 -10.90
N LEU A 16 5.31 -26.45 -11.85
CA LEU A 16 4.79 -26.52 -13.22
C LEU A 16 3.48 -27.30 -13.35
N GLU A 17 3.24 -28.31 -12.51
CA GLU A 17 1.95 -29.03 -12.48
C GLU A 17 0.81 -28.14 -11.96
N GLY A 18 1.09 -27.28 -10.98
CA GLY A 18 0.12 -26.33 -10.43
C GLY A 18 -0.17 -25.20 -11.41
N ALA A 19 0.87 -24.63 -12.04
CA ALA A 19 0.74 -23.62 -13.08
C ALA A 19 -0.02 -24.14 -14.31
N SER A 20 0.26 -25.37 -14.77
CA SER A 20 -0.44 -25.97 -15.92
C SER A 20 -1.92 -26.30 -15.63
N LEU A 21 -2.26 -26.66 -14.39
CA LEU A 21 -3.65 -26.81 -13.94
C LEU A 21 -4.42 -25.49 -13.79
N VAL A 22 -3.71 -24.38 -13.68
CA VAL A 22 -4.26 -23.09 -13.27
C VAL A 22 -4.28 -22.08 -14.41
N LEU A 23 -3.43 -22.25 -15.43
CA LEU A 23 -3.51 -21.58 -16.73
C LEU A 23 -4.70 -22.07 -17.59
N PHE A 24 -5.40 -23.09 -17.11
CA PHE A 24 -6.55 -23.79 -17.70
C PHE A 24 -7.74 -22.90 -18.11
N PRO A 25 -8.10 -21.82 -17.40
CA PRO A 25 -9.22 -20.96 -17.81
C PRO A 25 -8.81 -19.81 -18.72
N LEU A 26 -7.51 -19.49 -18.87
CA LEU A 26 -7.06 -18.37 -19.73
C LEU A 26 -7.58 -18.41 -21.18
N PRO A 27 -7.81 -19.58 -21.82
CA PRO A 27 -8.42 -19.62 -23.14
C PRO A 27 -9.84 -19.04 -23.17
N LEU A 28 -10.58 -19.05 -22.06
CA LEU A 28 -11.90 -18.42 -21.99
C LEU A 28 -11.83 -16.91 -21.75
N LEU A 29 -10.74 -16.41 -21.15
CA LEU A 29 -10.59 -15.00 -20.81
C LEU A 29 -10.10 -14.13 -21.96
N LEU A 30 -9.32 -14.74 -22.88
CA LEU A 30 -8.71 -14.03 -23.99
C LEU A 30 -9.65 -13.84 -25.19
N PHE A 31 -10.83 -14.44 -25.22
CA PHE A 31 -11.71 -14.44 -26.38
C PHE A 31 -13.11 -13.89 -26.07
N ASP A 32 -13.20 -12.59 -25.89
CA ASP A 32 -14.47 -11.86 -26.09
C ASP A 32 -14.24 -10.51 -26.77
N ARG A 33 -13.72 -10.55 -28.02
CA ARG A 33 -13.83 -9.40 -28.94
C ARG A 33 -13.55 -9.68 -30.42
N ALA A 34 -13.82 -10.89 -30.89
CA ALA A 34 -13.91 -11.12 -32.33
C ALA A 34 -15.16 -11.94 -32.59
N GLU A 35 -16.21 -11.25 -33.03
CA GLU A 35 -17.35 -11.71 -33.80
C GLU A 35 -17.59 -13.24 -33.81
N MET A 36 -18.81 -13.64 -33.46
CA MET A 36 -19.45 -14.87 -33.96
C MET A 36 -19.62 -14.83 -35.50
N ILE A 37 -18.58 -14.49 -36.25
CA ILE A 37 -18.53 -14.39 -37.71
C ILE A 37 -17.08 -14.73 -38.12
N GLY A 38 -16.67 -16.00 -37.98
CA GLY A 38 -15.29 -16.36 -38.32
C GLY A 38 -14.79 -17.76 -37.99
N GLY A 39 -15.66 -18.79 -38.11
CA GLY A 39 -15.25 -20.20 -38.17
C GLY A 39 -15.40 -21.00 -36.86
N ASN A 40 -16.31 -21.98 -36.89
CA ASN A 40 -16.61 -22.92 -35.79
C ASN A 40 -15.38 -23.64 -35.18
N TRP A 41 -14.26 -23.69 -35.91
CA TRP A 41 -13.04 -24.40 -35.50
C TRP A 41 -12.38 -23.83 -34.24
N ARG A 42 -12.50 -22.52 -33.96
CA ARG A 42 -11.92 -21.89 -32.75
C ARG A 42 -12.62 -22.32 -31.48
N PHE A 43 -13.95 -22.42 -31.52
CA PHE A 43 -14.76 -22.96 -30.43
C PHE A 43 -14.42 -24.43 -30.15
N TYR A 44 -14.28 -25.24 -31.20
CA TYR A 44 -13.88 -26.65 -31.03
C TYR A 44 -12.46 -26.83 -30.48
N LEU A 45 -11.51 -25.94 -30.83
CA LEU A 45 -10.17 -25.95 -30.24
C LEU A 45 -10.18 -25.55 -28.76
N ALA A 46 -10.99 -24.56 -28.37
CA ALA A 46 -11.15 -24.17 -26.97
C ALA A 46 -11.83 -25.27 -26.14
N LEU A 47 -12.82 -25.96 -26.71
CA LEU A 47 -13.47 -27.13 -26.11
C LEU A 47 -12.46 -28.29 -25.96
N LEU A 48 -11.66 -28.55 -26.99
CA LEU A 48 -10.63 -29.60 -26.98
C LEU A 48 -9.51 -29.31 -25.97
N ALA A 49 -9.07 -28.05 -25.85
CA ALA A 49 -8.17 -27.61 -24.80
C ALA A 49 -8.78 -27.87 -23.42
N SER A 50 -10.01 -27.44 -23.17
CA SER A 50 -10.69 -27.60 -21.87
C SER A 50 -10.87 -29.08 -21.48
N CYS A 51 -11.32 -29.93 -22.40
CA CYS A 51 -11.51 -31.36 -22.17
C CYS A 51 -10.18 -32.10 -21.96
N SER A 52 -9.16 -31.82 -22.77
CA SER A 52 -7.83 -32.44 -22.62
C SER A 52 -7.17 -32.02 -21.31
N SER A 53 -7.37 -30.78 -20.87
CA SER A 53 -6.90 -30.31 -19.58
C SER A 53 -7.54 -31.07 -18.41
N LEU A 54 -8.85 -31.32 -18.45
CA LEU A 54 -9.58 -32.09 -17.43
C LEU A 54 -9.04 -33.52 -17.32
N ILE A 55 -8.81 -34.15 -18.47
CA ILE A 55 -8.29 -35.52 -18.54
C ILE A 55 -6.83 -35.56 -18.07
N CYS A 56 -6.03 -34.54 -18.38
CA CYS A 56 -4.68 -34.37 -17.84
C CYS A 56 -4.71 -34.34 -16.30
N ALA A 57 -5.52 -33.48 -15.71
CA ALA A 57 -5.66 -33.31 -14.26
C ALA A 57 -5.99 -34.62 -13.54
N PHE A 58 -6.93 -35.39 -14.09
CA PHE A 58 -7.38 -36.64 -13.50
C PHE A 58 -6.38 -37.79 -13.70
N SER A 59 -5.72 -37.83 -14.86
CA SER A 59 -4.88 -38.95 -15.27
C SER A 59 -3.44 -38.85 -14.79
N LEU A 60 -2.93 -37.64 -14.50
CA LEU A 60 -1.54 -37.40 -14.08
C LEU A 60 -1.13 -38.23 -12.85
N HIS A 61 -2.10 -38.51 -11.96
CA HIS A 61 -1.85 -39.24 -10.72
C HIS A 61 -1.93 -40.77 -10.86
N ARG A 62 -2.84 -41.29 -11.70
CA ARG A 62 -3.02 -42.74 -11.89
C ARG A 62 -2.16 -43.31 -13.01
N ARG A 63 -1.91 -42.53 -14.06
CA ARG A 63 -1.13 -42.90 -15.25
C ARG A 63 -0.39 -41.65 -15.76
N PRO A 64 0.81 -41.34 -15.22
CA PRO A 64 1.51 -40.08 -15.49
C PRO A 64 1.80 -39.86 -16.97
N LEU A 65 2.03 -40.93 -17.74
CA LEU A 65 2.22 -40.84 -19.19
C LEU A 65 0.96 -40.37 -19.94
N LEU A 66 -0.23 -40.81 -19.53
CA LEU A 66 -1.49 -40.35 -20.11
C LEU A 66 -1.79 -38.91 -19.72
N GLY A 67 -1.57 -38.54 -18.46
CA GLY A 67 -1.70 -37.15 -18.01
C GLY A 67 -0.80 -36.22 -18.83
N LYS A 68 0.48 -36.57 -18.98
CA LYS A 68 1.45 -35.82 -19.79
C LYS A 68 1.04 -35.70 -21.26
N PHE A 69 0.48 -36.76 -21.85
CA PHE A 69 -0.02 -36.76 -23.24
C PHE A 69 -1.17 -35.76 -23.44
N PHE A 70 -2.17 -35.76 -22.55
CA PHE A 70 -3.27 -34.82 -22.63
C PHE A 70 -2.86 -33.37 -22.31
N GLY A 71 -1.85 -33.17 -21.44
CA GLY A 71 -1.23 -31.87 -21.21
C GLY A 71 -0.54 -31.29 -22.44
N LEU A 72 0.08 -32.14 -23.27
CA LEU A 72 0.68 -31.75 -24.54
C LEU A 72 -0.38 -31.31 -25.57
N ILE A 73 -1.48 -32.06 -25.67
CA ILE A 73 -2.63 -31.71 -26.54
C ILE A 73 -3.22 -30.35 -26.14
N CYS A 74 -3.41 -30.12 -24.84
CA CYS A 74 -3.89 -28.84 -24.32
C CYS A 74 -2.92 -27.69 -24.66
N SER A 75 -1.63 -27.87 -24.38
CA SER A 75 -0.61 -26.85 -24.63
C SER A 75 -0.50 -26.48 -26.12
N ALA A 76 -0.61 -27.48 -27.02
CA ALA A 76 -0.62 -27.27 -28.46
C ALA A 76 -1.86 -26.50 -28.94
N ALA A 77 -3.05 -26.82 -28.40
CA ALA A 77 -4.28 -26.10 -28.71
C ALA A 77 -4.23 -24.64 -28.22
N ILE A 78 -3.63 -24.39 -27.06
CA ILE A 78 -3.43 -23.04 -26.50
C ILE A 78 -2.46 -22.21 -27.36
N LEU A 79 -1.33 -22.81 -27.76
CA LEU A 79 -0.37 -22.16 -28.67
C LEU A 79 -1.01 -21.75 -30.00
N ALA A 80 -1.81 -22.64 -30.59
CA ALA A 80 -2.52 -22.37 -31.84
C ALA A 80 -3.53 -21.22 -31.71
N LEU A 81 -4.17 -21.07 -30.56
CA LEU A 81 -5.12 -19.99 -30.27
C LEU A 81 -4.42 -18.64 -30.03
N ILE A 82 -3.31 -18.63 -29.30
CA ILE A 82 -2.55 -17.42 -28.94
C ILE A 82 -1.80 -16.83 -30.16
N PHE A 83 -1.24 -17.68 -31.02
CA PHE A 83 -0.40 -17.27 -32.15
C PHE A 83 -1.09 -16.22 -33.06
N PHE A 84 -2.37 -16.40 -33.35
CA PHE A 84 -3.11 -15.48 -34.23
C PHE A 84 -3.47 -14.14 -33.56
N HIS A 85 -3.50 -14.06 -32.22
CA HIS A 85 -3.83 -12.82 -31.50
C HIS A 85 -2.59 -11.97 -31.19
N VAL A 86 -1.43 -12.60 -30.95
CA VAL A 86 -0.15 -11.90 -30.81
C VAL A 86 0.21 -11.12 -32.10
N LEU A 87 -0.24 -11.61 -33.26
CA LEU A 87 -0.08 -10.93 -34.54
C LEU A 87 -1.01 -9.71 -34.71
N ALA A 88 -2.09 -9.60 -33.92
CA ALA A 88 -3.13 -8.58 -34.10
C ALA A 88 -3.03 -7.42 -33.08
N ASP A 89 -2.56 -7.67 -31.85
CA ASP A 89 -2.51 -6.64 -30.80
C ASP A 89 -1.23 -6.73 -29.94
N PRO A 90 -0.35 -5.70 -29.94
CA PRO A 90 0.90 -5.69 -29.19
C PRO A 90 0.74 -5.82 -27.66
N PHE A 91 -0.41 -5.41 -27.12
CA PHE A 91 -0.67 -5.44 -25.67
C PHE A 91 -0.91 -6.86 -25.13
N VAL A 92 -1.30 -7.80 -26.00
CA VAL A 92 -1.49 -9.23 -25.66
C VAL A 92 -0.15 -9.99 -25.65
N ALA A 93 0.92 -9.40 -26.17
CA ALA A 93 2.22 -10.04 -26.31
C ALA A 93 2.89 -10.36 -24.96
N LEU A 94 2.67 -9.55 -23.92
CA LEU A 94 3.31 -9.75 -22.62
C LEU A 94 2.70 -10.92 -21.80
N PRO A 95 1.35 -11.04 -21.68
CA PRO A 95 0.72 -12.25 -21.16
C PRO A 95 1.02 -13.49 -22.02
N ALA A 96 1.00 -13.34 -23.35
CA ALA A 96 1.30 -14.44 -24.27
C ALA A 96 2.74 -14.95 -24.14
N ALA A 97 3.71 -14.06 -23.91
CA ALA A 97 5.10 -14.43 -23.64
C ALA A 97 5.24 -15.22 -22.33
N ILE A 98 4.52 -14.84 -21.27
CA ILE A 98 4.51 -15.58 -20.00
C ILE A 98 3.92 -16.98 -20.19
N ILE A 99 2.84 -17.12 -20.94
CA ILE A 99 2.21 -18.41 -21.27
C ILE A 99 3.14 -19.26 -22.14
N TYR A 100 3.76 -18.67 -23.16
CA TYR A 100 4.70 -19.32 -24.05
C TYR A 100 5.91 -19.87 -23.28
N ILE A 101 6.50 -19.04 -22.40
CA ILE A 101 7.59 -19.45 -21.50
C ILE A 101 7.13 -20.61 -20.62
N GLY A 102 5.92 -20.54 -20.05
CA GLY A 102 5.32 -21.61 -19.24
C GLY A 102 5.17 -22.93 -20.00
N ILE A 103 4.71 -22.90 -21.26
CA ILE A 103 4.56 -24.07 -22.12
C ILE A 103 5.94 -24.66 -22.49
N VAL A 104 6.91 -23.81 -22.83
CA VAL A 104 8.28 -24.25 -23.12
C VAL A 104 8.91 -24.92 -21.90
N PHE A 105 8.72 -24.38 -20.70
CA PHE A 105 9.16 -25.04 -19.46
C PHE A 105 8.46 -26.40 -19.23
N PHE A 106 7.16 -26.50 -19.50
CA PHE A 106 6.43 -27.78 -19.42
C PHE A 106 6.97 -28.82 -20.41
N LEU A 107 7.28 -28.41 -21.65
CA LEU A 107 7.85 -29.28 -22.67
C LEU A 107 9.32 -29.67 -22.38
N LEU A 108 10.09 -28.81 -21.72
CA LEU A 108 11.47 -29.12 -21.32
C LEU A 108 11.53 -30.12 -20.14
N ASP A 109 10.50 -30.16 -19.29
CA ASP A 109 10.35 -31.14 -18.20
C ASP A 109 9.87 -32.53 -18.68
N PHE A 110 9.79 -32.72 -20.00
CA PHE A 110 9.45 -34.00 -20.65
C PHE A 110 10.58 -35.05 -20.56
N ARG A 111 11.73 -34.74 -19.94
CA ARG A 111 12.78 -35.73 -19.67
C ARG A 111 12.35 -36.68 -18.56
N GLY A 112 12.03 -37.90 -18.96
CA GLY A 112 11.65 -38.99 -18.08
C GLY A 112 12.81 -39.47 -17.22
N ASP A 113 12.94 -38.94 -16.01
CA ASP A 113 13.69 -39.62 -14.95
C ASP A 113 12.72 -40.18 -13.92
N GLY A 114 12.60 -41.51 -13.94
CA GLY A 114 11.82 -42.35 -13.02
C GLY A 114 12.42 -42.44 -11.62
N GLY A 115 12.67 -41.29 -10.97
CA GLY A 115 13.08 -41.22 -9.58
C GLY A 115 11.91 -40.90 -8.67
N VAL A 116 11.22 -41.94 -8.19
CA VAL A 116 10.24 -41.83 -7.10
C VAL A 116 10.99 -41.61 -5.80
N ASN A 117 11.02 -40.37 -5.28
CA ASN A 117 11.43 -40.11 -3.91
C ASN A 117 10.20 -39.73 -3.08
N LEU A 118 9.89 -40.62 -2.14
CA LEU A 118 8.76 -40.55 -1.21
C LEU A 118 8.87 -39.35 -0.27
N TYR A 119 8.00 -38.35 -0.47
CA TYR A 119 7.54 -37.44 0.58
C TYR A 119 6.05 -37.70 0.85
N PRO A 120 5.42 -37.12 1.91
CA PRO A 120 3.98 -37.25 2.15
C PRO A 120 3.23 -36.39 1.11
N GLU A 121 3.18 -36.86 -0.14
CA GLU A 121 3.06 -36.04 -1.34
C GLU A 121 1.66 -35.53 -1.64
N ALA A 122 0.61 -36.23 -1.24
CA ALA A 122 -0.75 -35.87 -1.67
C ALA A 122 -1.21 -34.54 -1.07
N PHE A 123 -1.03 -34.35 0.24
CA PHE A 123 -1.49 -33.15 0.95
C PHE A 123 -0.78 -31.87 0.47
N VAL A 124 0.56 -31.90 0.40
CA VAL A 124 1.38 -30.75 -0.04
C VAL A 124 0.99 -30.34 -1.46
N ARG A 125 0.78 -31.32 -2.35
CA ARG A 125 0.35 -31.09 -3.74
C ARG A 125 -1.06 -30.52 -3.82
N TYR A 126 -2.01 -31.00 -3.01
CA TYR A 126 -3.37 -30.43 -2.98
C TYR A 126 -3.38 -28.98 -2.48
N THR A 127 -2.64 -28.67 -1.42
CA THR A 127 -2.52 -27.30 -0.91
C THR A 127 -1.86 -26.37 -1.91
N GLN A 128 -0.83 -26.84 -2.62
CA GLN A 128 -0.13 -26.04 -3.62
C GLN A 128 -1.02 -25.74 -4.83
N ARG A 129 -1.81 -26.73 -5.28
CA ARG A 129 -2.78 -26.56 -6.37
C ARG A 129 -3.90 -25.58 -5.99
N ALA A 130 -4.41 -25.67 -4.76
CA ALA A 130 -5.39 -24.72 -4.24
C ALA A 130 -4.83 -23.29 -4.16
N TRP A 131 -3.56 -23.13 -3.79
CA TRP A 131 -2.91 -21.83 -3.67
C TRP A 131 -2.78 -21.13 -5.03
N TRP A 132 -2.29 -21.84 -6.04
CA TRP A 132 -2.22 -21.31 -7.41
C TRP A 132 -3.60 -21.03 -7.99
N ALA A 133 -4.60 -21.89 -7.73
CA ALA A 133 -5.97 -21.65 -8.16
C ALA A 133 -6.55 -20.35 -7.56
N SER A 134 -6.38 -20.11 -6.25
CA SER A 134 -6.82 -18.86 -5.61
C SER A 134 -6.07 -17.63 -6.12
N PHE A 135 -4.77 -17.74 -6.39
CA PHE A 135 -3.98 -16.64 -6.98
C PHE A 135 -4.46 -16.27 -8.38
N VAL A 136 -4.76 -17.24 -9.21
CA VAL A 136 -5.27 -16.96 -10.55
C VAL A 136 -6.70 -16.47 -10.51
N VAL A 137 -7.59 -17.03 -9.70
CA VAL A 137 -8.94 -16.45 -9.53
C VAL A 137 -8.86 -14.97 -9.11
N MET A 138 -7.94 -14.62 -8.19
CA MET A 138 -7.70 -13.23 -7.82
C MET A 138 -7.24 -12.38 -9.01
N PHE A 139 -6.28 -12.87 -9.81
CA PHE A 139 -5.81 -12.18 -11.02
C PHE A 139 -6.94 -11.99 -12.05
N LEU A 140 -7.78 -13.00 -12.26
CA LEU A 140 -8.89 -12.94 -13.20
C LEU A 140 -9.95 -11.92 -12.78
N VAL A 141 -10.25 -11.86 -11.50
CA VAL A 141 -11.21 -10.88 -10.97
C VAL A 141 -10.63 -9.47 -11.00
N LEU A 142 -9.33 -9.32 -10.80
CA LEU A 142 -8.65 -8.02 -10.91
C LEU A 142 -8.64 -7.53 -12.36
N LEU A 143 -8.52 -8.45 -13.33
CA LEU A 143 -8.63 -8.17 -14.75
C LEU A 143 -10.07 -7.84 -15.17
N ASP A 144 -11.07 -8.52 -14.60
CA ASP A 144 -12.51 -8.20 -14.75
C ASP A 144 -12.83 -6.78 -14.23
N LEU A 145 -12.31 -6.41 -13.05
CA LEU A 145 -12.47 -5.07 -12.46
C LEU A 145 -11.79 -3.94 -13.25
N LEU A 146 -10.75 -4.26 -14.01
CA LEU A 146 -10.01 -3.29 -14.85
C LEU A 146 -10.64 -3.11 -16.24
N MET A 147 -11.50 -4.03 -16.68
CA MET A 147 -12.16 -3.98 -17.98
C MET A 147 -13.52 -3.26 -17.88
N PRO A 148 -13.86 -2.35 -18.82
CA PRO A 148 -15.11 -1.58 -18.75
C PRO A 148 -16.36 -2.46 -18.79
N ALA A 149 -17.41 -2.00 -18.11
CA ALA A 149 -18.66 -2.70 -17.70
C ALA A 149 -19.55 -3.33 -18.80
N SER A 150 -19.05 -3.56 -20.02
CA SER A 150 -19.75 -4.28 -21.09
C SER A 150 -19.37 -5.76 -21.17
N VAL A 151 -18.75 -6.32 -20.13
CA VAL A 151 -18.38 -7.75 -20.06
C VAL A 151 -19.60 -8.54 -19.64
N GLY A 152 -20.15 -9.34 -20.55
CA GLY A 152 -21.41 -10.06 -20.34
C GLY A 152 -21.34 -11.20 -19.31
N GLY A 153 -22.51 -11.76 -19.01
CA GLY A 153 -22.73 -12.90 -18.10
C GLY A 153 -21.76 -14.10 -18.17
N PRO A 154 -21.20 -14.54 -19.32
CA PRO A 154 -20.27 -15.69 -19.35
C PRO A 154 -19.01 -15.56 -18.48
N TYR A 155 -18.43 -14.37 -18.31
CA TYR A 155 -17.23 -14.17 -17.50
C TYR A 155 -17.46 -14.44 -16.02
N LEU A 156 -18.62 -14.00 -15.51
CA LEU A 156 -19.02 -14.23 -14.13
C LEU A 156 -19.17 -15.73 -13.84
N TYR A 157 -19.73 -16.50 -14.77
CA TYR A 157 -19.84 -17.97 -14.61
C TYR A 157 -18.47 -18.65 -14.55
N ILE A 158 -17.47 -18.14 -15.28
CA ILE A 158 -16.10 -18.67 -15.28
C ILE A 158 -15.38 -18.34 -13.97
N VAL A 159 -15.54 -17.12 -13.46
CA VAL A 159 -15.01 -16.70 -12.16
C VAL A 159 -15.64 -17.53 -11.04
N LEU A 160 -16.97 -17.71 -11.06
CA LEU A 160 -17.72 -18.52 -10.11
C LEU A 160 -17.29 -20.00 -10.16
N PHE A 161 -17.12 -20.56 -11.37
CA PHE A 161 -16.68 -21.94 -11.54
C PHE A 161 -15.26 -22.16 -11.03
N SER A 162 -14.34 -21.24 -11.34
CA SER A 162 -12.94 -21.30 -10.91
C SER A 162 -12.82 -21.11 -9.39
N PHE A 163 -13.65 -20.25 -8.79
CA PHE A 163 -13.79 -20.13 -7.34
C PHE A 163 -14.34 -21.40 -6.70
N ALA A 164 -15.40 -22.00 -7.26
CA ALA A 164 -15.97 -23.25 -6.77
C ALA A 164 -14.94 -24.40 -6.79
N MET A 165 -14.13 -24.47 -7.84
CA MET A 165 -13.04 -25.44 -7.95
C MET A 165 -11.95 -25.22 -6.89
N ALA A 166 -11.54 -23.97 -6.66
CA ALA A 166 -10.57 -23.63 -5.62
C ALA A 166 -11.09 -24.03 -4.22
N GLN A 167 -12.36 -23.75 -3.92
CA GLN A 167 -13.00 -24.13 -2.66
C GLN A 167 -13.12 -25.66 -2.51
N LEU A 168 -13.44 -26.39 -3.58
CA LEU A 168 -13.49 -27.85 -3.56
C LEU A 168 -12.12 -28.47 -3.21
N LEU A 169 -11.04 -27.97 -3.82
CA LEU A 169 -9.69 -28.44 -3.53
C LEU A 169 -9.28 -28.16 -2.07
N LEU A 170 -9.68 -27.01 -1.53
CA LEU A 170 -9.44 -26.65 -0.12
C LEU A 170 -10.24 -27.54 0.84
N PHE A 171 -11.49 -27.83 0.50
CA PHE A 171 -12.35 -28.72 1.27
C PHE A 171 -11.79 -30.14 1.32
N LEU A 172 -11.32 -30.67 0.19
CA LEU A 172 -10.66 -31.97 0.12
C LEU A 172 -9.36 -32.00 0.95
N ALA A 173 -8.57 -30.91 0.91
CA ALA A 173 -7.38 -30.78 1.74
C ALA A 173 -7.71 -30.69 3.25
N ALA A 174 -8.80 -30.01 3.61
CA ALA A 174 -9.28 -29.90 5.00
C ALA A 174 -9.74 -31.24 5.56
N LEU A 175 -10.51 -32.02 4.79
CA LEU A 175 -10.94 -33.38 5.12
C LEU A 175 -9.75 -34.31 5.36
N SER A 176 -8.74 -34.24 4.49
CA SER A 176 -7.51 -35.05 4.61
C SER A 176 -6.75 -34.77 5.91
N LYS A 177 -6.73 -33.52 6.40
CA LYS A 177 -6.05 -33.14 7.65
C LYS A 177 -6.88 -33.33 8.92
N ARG A 178 -8.15 -33.75 8.83
CA ARG A 178 -9.13 -33.77 9.95
C ARG A 178 -9.12 -32.47 10.78
N SER A 179 -8.88 -31.33 10.14
CA SER A 179 -8.82 -30.04 10.81
C SER A 179 -10.17 -29.35 10.74
N THR A 180 -10.82 -29.19 11.89
CA THR A 180 -12.14 -28.55 12.00
C THR A 180 -12.10 -27.08 11.58
N SER A 181 -10.97 -26.39 11.78
CA SER A 181 -10.83 -24.97 11.43
C SER A 181 -10.81 -24.72 9.92
N TYR A 182 -10.08 -25.53 9.14
CA TYR A 182 -10.06 -25.38 7.68
C TYR A 182 -11.40 -25.73 7.06
N LEU A 183 -12.09 -26.74 7.61
CA LEU A 183 -13.43 -27.12 7.20
C LEU A 183 -14.43 -25.96 7.42
N CYS A 184 -14.43 -25.37 8.62
CA CYS A 184 -15.30 -24.22 8.93
C CYS A 184 -15.00 -23.02 8.03
N PHE A 185 -13.73 -22.73 7.75
CA PHE A 185 -13.35 -21.63 6.87
C PHE A 185 -13.84 -21.83 5.43
N THR A 186 -13.63 -23.02 4.84
CA THR A 186 -14.12 -23.33 3.49
C THR A 186 -15.64 -23.30 3.37
N LEU A 187 -16.35 -23.72 4.42
CA LEU A 187 -17.80 -23.64 4.47
C LEU A 187 -18.27 -22.19 4.61
N PHE A 188 -17.59 -21.37 5.40
CA PHE A 188 -17.90 -19.96 5.58
C PHE A 188 -17.68 -19.15 4.29
N THR A 189 -16.55 -19.35 3.60
CA THR A 189 -16.27 -18.68 2.33
C THR A 189 -17.25 -19.11 1.24
N GLY A 190 -17.57 -20.41 1.15
CA GLY A 190 -18.57 -20.93 0.22
C GLY A 190 -19.97 -20.39 0.50
N LEU A 191 -20.41 -20.37 1.76
CA LEU A 191 -21.71 -19.85 2.18
C LEU A 191 -21.80 -18.33 1.94
N SER A 192 -20.73 -17.58 2.18
CA SER A 192 -20.69 -16.14 1.96
C SER A 192 -20.86 -15.78 0.48
N VAL A 193 -20.22 -16.55 -0.43
CA VAL A 193 -20.43 -16.36 -1.87
C VAL A 193 -21.83 -16.79 -2.30
N ALA A 194 -22.35 -17.91 -1.79
CA ALA A 194 -23.72 -18.35 -2.09
C ALA A 194 -24.78 -17.35 -1.64
N LEU A 195 -24.67 -16.82 -0.41
CA LEU A 195 -25.55 -15.76 0.10
C LEU A 195 -25.41 -14.50 -0.74
N SER A 196 -24.19 -14.09 -1.10
CA SER A 196 -24.00 -12.89 -1.91
C SER A 196 -24.62 -13.00 -3.31
N ALA A 197 -24.60 -14.19 -3.91
CA ALA A 197 -25.24 -14.47 -5.20
C ALA A 197 -26.77 -14.44 -5.11
N CYS A 198 -27.35 -14.69 -3.93
CA CYS A 198 -28.80 -14.60 -3.71
C CYS A 198 -29.28 -13.17 -3.42
N PHE A 199 -28.43 -12.28 -2.90
CA PHE A 199 -28.84 -10.97 -2.38
C PHE A 199 -28.25 -9.74 -3.11
N PHE A 200 -27.18 -9.86 -3.90
CA PHE A 200 -26.50 -8.71 -4.53
C PHE A 200 -26.42 -8.80 -6.08
N GLY A 201 -26.36 -7.63 -6.74
CA GLY A 201 -26.16 -7.52 -8.19
C GLY A 201 -24.76 -7.95 -8.67
N MET A 202 -24.64 -8.29 -9.96
CA MET A 202 -23.47 -8.97 -10.56
C MET A 202 -22.11 -8.29 -10.29
N GLY A 203 -22.03 -6.96 -10.26
CA GLY A 203 -20.77 -6.23 -10.02
C GLY A 203 -20.20 -6.38 -8.59
N ASN A 204 -21.07 -6.56 -7.59
CA ASN A 204 -20.64 -6.69 -6.20
C ASN A 204 -20.10 -8.09 -5.88
N ILE A 205 -20.53 -9.11 -6.63
CA ILE A 205 -20.13 -10.50 -6.43
C ILE A 205 -18.64 -10.69 -6.78
N ALA A 206 -18.15 -10.08 -7.86
CA ALA A 206 -16.74 -10.15 -8.26
C ALA A 206 -15.82 -9.60 -7.16
N THR A 207 -16.15 -8.44 -6.59
CA THR A 207 -15.34 -7.78 -5.56
C THR A 207 -15.28 -8.59 -4.25
N LEU A 208 -16.38 -9.23 -3.88
CA LEU A 208 -16.43 -10.14 -2.75
C LEU A 208 -15.62 -11.41 -3.00
N ILE A 209 -15.65 -11.95 -4.23
CA ILE A 209 -14.80 -13.08 -4.63
C ILE A 209 -13.33 -12.69 -4.56
N LEU A 210 -12.93 -11.49 -5.01
CA LEU A 210 -11.55 -10.99 -4.89
C LEU A 210 -11.12 -10.91 -3.43
N PHE A 211 -11.95 -10.30 -2.58
CA PHE A 211 -11.69 -10.19 -1.15
C PHE A 211 -11.54 -11.56 -0.48
N LEU A 212 -12.47 -12.48 -0.75
CA LEU A 212 -12.44 -13.84 -0.19
C LEU A 212 -11.25 -14.65 -0.71
N ASN A 213 -10.79 -14.44 -1.94
CA ASN A 213 -9.58 -15.10 -2.47
C ASN A 213 -8.30 -14.54 -1.85
N ILE A 214 -8.20 -13.22 -1.66
CA ILE A 214 -7.09 -12.62 -0.90
C ILE A 214 -7.07 -13.19 0.52
N LEU A 215 -8.23 -13.25 1.17
CA LEU A 215 -8.38 -13.86 2.49
C LEU A 215 -7.92 -15.33 2.45
N THR A 216 -8.35 -16.10 1.45
CA THR A 216 -7.99 -17.53 1.30
C THR A 216 -6.49 -17.74 1.08
N LEU A 217 -5.83 -16.91 0.25
CA LEU A 217 -4.37 -16.94 0.06
C LEU A 217 -3.60 -16.62 1.34
N VAL A 218 -4.15 -15.72 2.15
CA VAL A 218 -3.62 -15.30 3.45
C VAL A 218 -3.83 -16.40 4.51
N VAL A 219 -4.96 -17.12 4.45
CA VAL A 219 -5.34 -18.19 5.40
C VAL A 219 -4.65 -19.52 5.10
N LEU A 220 -4.29 -19.78 3.85
CA LEU A 220 -3.62 -21.02 3.48
C LEU A 220 -2.24 -21.12 4.14
N PRO A 221 -1.96 -22.18 4.92
CA PRO A 221 -0.70 -22.30 5.64
C PRO A 221 0.47 -22.34 4.65
N ARG A 222 1.41 -21.38 4.77
CA ARG A 222 2.71 -21.42 4.08
C ARG A 222 3.67 -22.45 4.70
N GLY A 223 3.13 -23.53 5.26
CA GLY A 223 3.88 -24.51 6.04
C GLY A 223 5.06 -25.02 5.23
N ASN A 224 6.25 -24.78 5.78
CA ASN A 224 7.57 -24.95 5.18
C ASN A 224 7.63 -25.98 4.05
N PHE A 225 8.12 -25.52 2.89
CA PHE A 225 8.55 -26.33 1.75
C PHE A 225 9.57 -27.43 2.12
N LEU A 226 10.12 -27.40 3.33
CA LEU A 226 11.02 -28.40 3.90
C LEU A 226 10.59 -28.61 5.36
N GLY A 227 10.29 -29.85 5.71
CA GLY A 227 9.51 -30.23 6.90
C GLY A 227 9.86 -29.54 8.23
N GLY A 228 8.82 -29.34 9.04
CA GLY A 228 8.95 -29.27 10.49
C GLY A 228 8.42 -27.99 11.16
N ARG A 229 7.09 -27.90 11.33
CA ARG A 229 6.36 -27.58 12.58
C ARG A 229 4.92 -27.21 12.23
N ARG A 230 3.98 -27.57 13.11
CA ARG A 230 2.58 -27.12 13.08
C ARG A 230 2.56 -25.65 13.48
N GLU A 231 2.81 -24.76 12.53
CA GLU A 231 2.56 -23.33 12.73
C GLU A 231 1.15 -23.00 12.25
N LEU A 232 0.42 -22.26 13.09
CA LEU A 232 -0.92 -21.79 12.78
C LEU A 232 -0.80 -20.80 11.62
N TRP A 233 -1.73 -20.84 10.66
CA TRP A 233 -1.78 -19.98 9.47
C TRP A 233 -1.64 -18.48 9.76
N TRP A 234 -2.08 -18.06 10.95
CA TRP A 234 -1.93 -16.70 11.43
C TRP A 234 -0.48 -16.31 11.78
N GLU A 235 0.37 -17.25 12.22
CA GLU A 235 1.74 -16.95 12.68
C GLU A 235 2.60 -16.37 11.55
N VAL A 236 2.46 -16.87 10.33
CA VAL A 236 3.17 -16.37 9.12
C VAL A 236 2.89 -14.88 8.81
N LEU A 237 1.70 -14.38 9.18
CA LEU A 237 1.32 -12.98 9.04
C LEU A 237 1.90 -12.11 10.18
N PHE A 238 2.07 -12.71 11.36
CA PHE A 238 2.58 -12.05 12.56
C PHE A 238 4.09 -12.24 12.80
N ASP A 239 4.79 -12.95 11.92
CA ASP A 239 6.22 -13.24 12.07
C ASP A 239 7.14 -12.08 11.73
N HIS A 240 6.75 -11.22 10.78
CA HIS A 240 7.52 -10.04 10.38
C HIS A 240 6.73 -8.74 10.61
N PRO A 241 7.32 -7.73 11.27
CA PRO A 241 6.69 -6.42 11.51
C PRO A 241 6.11 -5.80 10.24
N ALA A 242 6.88 -5.89 9.15
CA ALA A 242 6.55 -5.38 7.83
C ALA A 242 5.24 -5.96 7.28
N ARG A 243 5.00 -7.26 7.48
CA ARG A 243 3.80 -7.96 6.99
C ARG A 243 2.58 -7.60 7.81
N ILE A 244 2.73 -7.48 9.14
CA ILE A 244 1.66 -7.05 10.03
C ILE A 244 1.17 -5.67 9.61
N LEU A 245 2.10 -4.73 9.43
CA LEU A 245 1.78 -3.37 8.98
C LEU A 245 1.03 -3.43 7.65
N LEU A 246 1.58 -4.09 6.63
CA LEU A 246 0.97 -4.19 5.31
C LEU A 246 -0.45 -4.75 5.36
N VAL A 247 -0.66 -5.90 6.02
CA VAL A 247 -1.96 -6.56 6.10
C VAL A 247 -2.96 -5.70 6.88
N SER A 248 -2.52 -5.08 7.99
CA SER A 248 -3.38 -4.24 8.80
C SER A 248 -3.90 -3.01 8.04
N PHE A 249 -3.01 -2.29 7.35
CA PHE A 249 -3.40 -1.13 6.53
C PHE A 249 -4.29 -1.55 5.36
N LEU A 250 -3.95 -2.66 4.67
CA LEU A 250 -4.79 -3.17 3.57
C LEU A 250 -6.18 -3.58 4.05
N SER A 251 -6.29 -4.32 5.17
CA SER A 251 -7.57 -4.72 5.74
C SER A 251 -8.42 -3.51 6.16
N LEU A 252 -7.80 -2.50 6.76
CA LEU A 252 -8.50 -1.27 7.14
C LEU A 252 -9.00 -0.49 5.91
N SER A 253 -8.16 -0.38 4.87
CA SER A 253 -8.56 0.27 3.61
C SER A 253 -9.72 -0.46 2.94
N VAL A 254 -9.68 -1.80 2.86
CA VAL A 254 -10.79 -2.57 2.28
C VAL A 254 -12.07 -2.41 3.09
N PHE A 255 -11.97 -2.46 4.42
CA PHE A 255 -13.11 -2.22 5.30
C PHE A 255 -13.71 -0.82 5.09
N GLY A 256 -12.86 0.20 5.00
CA GLY A 256 -13.29 1.58 4.69
C GLY A 256 -13.94 1.69 3.31
N THR A 257 -13.46 0.97 2.29
CA THR A 257 -14.08 0.94 0.96
C THR A 257 -15.51 0.44 1.04
N PHE A 258 -15.75 -0.66 1.77
CA PHE A 258 -17.11 -1.18 1.96
C PHE A 258 -18.00 -0.17 2.70
N LEU A 259 -17.46 0.48 3.74
CA LEU A 259 -18.19 1.48 4.53
C LEU A 259 -18.62 2.68 3.68
N LEU A 260 -17.73 3.19 2.83
CA LEU A 260 -17.99 4.33 1.94
C LEU A 260 -18.81 3.98 0.70
N SER A 261 -18.86 2.70 0.31
CA SER A 261 -19.66 2.25 -0.83
C SER A 261 -21.15 2.15 -0.52
N PHE A 262 -21.56 2.23 0.75
CA PHE A 262 -22.97 2.20 1.11
C PHE A 262 -23.70 3.49 0.67
N PRO A 263 -24.95 3.39 0.20
CA PRO A 263 -25.72 4.55 -0.30
C PRO A 263 -25.99 5.61 0.78
N PHE A 264 -25.97 5.25 2.07
CA PHE A 264 -26.14 6.21 3.16
C PHE A 264 -24.90 7.08 3.39
N ALA A 265 -23.72 6.68 2.89
CA ALA A 265 -22.47 7.40 3.08
C ALA A 265 -22.30 8.58 2.10
N THR A 266 -23.16 8.67 1.08
CA THR A 266 -23.01 9.58 -0.05
C THR A 266 -24.31 10.34 -0.29
N GLU A 267 -24.24 11.64 -0.57
CA GLU A 267 -25.44 12.46 -0.83
C GLU A 267 -26.16 12.05 -2.13
N ALA A 268 -25.42 11.60 -3.14
CA ALA A 268 -25.96 11.20 -4.44
C ALA A 268 -26.53 9.75 -4.50
N GLY A 269 -26.54 9.01 -3.38
CA GLY A 269 -27.11 7.66 -3.31
C GLY A 269 -26.20 6.51 -3.79
N GLY A 270 -24.91 6.76 -4.01
CA GLY A 270 -23.87 5.75 -4.23
C GLY A 270 -22.64 6.30 -4.95
N VAL A 271 -21.47 5.73 -4.69
CA VAL A 271 -20.19 6.08 -5.33
C VAL A 271 -19.59 4.83 -5.99
N GLY A 272 -18.89 5.02 -7.11
CA GLY A 272 -18.16 3.92 -7.77
C GLY A 272 -17.16 3.27 -6.82
N LEU A 273 -17.10 1.94 -6.80
CA LEU A 273 -16.24 1.20 -5.86
C LEU A 273 -14.78 1.66 -5.89
N LEU A 274 -14.28 1.99 -7.08
CA LEU A 274 -12.90 2.44 -7.26
C LEU A 274 -12.64 3.81 -6.61
N ASP A 275 -13.63 4.72 -6.66
CA ASP A 275 -13.54 6.04 -6.03
C ASP A 275 -13.71 5.96 -4.51
N ALA A 276 -14.58 5.05 -4.03
CA ALA A 276 -14.69 4.70 -2.63
C ALA A 276 -13.38 4.07 -2.10
N ALA A 277 -12.74 3.20 -2.91
CA ALA A 277 -11.46 2.60 -2.57
C ALA A 277 -10.34 3.63 -2.53
N PHE A 278 -10.30 4.56 -3.50
CA PHE A 278 -9.34 5.64 -3.52
C PHE A 278 -9.46 6.52 -2.27
N THR A 279 -10.67 6.94 -1.94
CA THR A 279 -10.94 7.77 -0.75
C THR A 279 -10.56 7.03 0.53
N SER A 280 -10.91 5.75 0.64
CA SER A 280 -10.55 4.92 1.80
C SER A 280 -9.03 4.75 1.95
N VAL A 281 -8.32 4.42 0.87
CA VAL A 281 -6.85 4.28 0.89
C VAL A 281 -6.19 5.60 1.25
N SER A 282 -6.70 6.72 0.71
CA SER A 282 -6.21 8.06 1.02
C SER A 282 -6.42 8.43 2.50
N ALA A 283 -7.60 8.13 3.06
CA ALA A 283 -7.90 8.38 4.48
C ALA A 283 -7.03 7.52 5.41
N VAL A 284 -6.90 6.22 5.13
CA VAL A 284 -6.13 5.26 5.93
C VAL A 284 -4.62 5.49 5.84
N CYS A 285 -4.11 5.84 4.65
CA CYS A 285 -2.70 6.23 4.48
C CYS A 285 -2.42 7.65 4.97
N VAL A 286 -3.48 8.40 5.28
CA VAL A 286 -3.40 9.77 5.78
C VAL A 286 -2.73 10.66 4.74
N THR A 287 -3.16 10.51 3.48
CA THR A 287 -2.60 11.22 2.33
C THR A 287 -3.34 12.51 2.06
N GLY A 288 -4.67 12.47 1.88
CA GLY A 288 -5.48 13.68 1.61
C GLY A 288 -5.78 13.96 0.15
N LEU A 289 -5.33 13.11 -0.78
CA LEU A 289 -5.77 13.20 -2.17
C LEU A 289 -7.21 12.71 -2.28
N THR A 290 -8.07 13.48 -2.94
CA THR A 290 -9.49 13.20 -3.07
C THR A 290 -9.93 13.25 -4.53
N VAL A 291 -10.59 12.19 -5.00
CA VAL A 291 -11.25 12.18 -6.32
C VAL A 291 -12.62 12.85 -6.24
N LEU A 292 -13.30 12.67 -5.11
CA LEU A 292 -14.60 13.25 -4.77
C LEU A 292 -14.44 14.26 -3.65
N ASP A 293 -15.18 15.36 -3.71
CA ASP A 293 -15.10 16.39 -2.69
C ASP A 293 -15.73 15.90 -1.38
N THR A 294 -14.94 15.95 -0.31
CA THR A 294 -15.35 15.48 1.02
C THR A 294 -16.49 16.32 1.60
N ALA A 295 -16.56 17.60 1.22
CA ALA A 295 -17.57 18.53 1.72
C ALA A 295 -18.95 18.30 1.09
N THR A 296 -19.00 17.97 -0.20
CA THR A 296 -20.25 17.94 -0.98
C THR A 296 -20.74 16.53 -1.32
N ASP A 297 -19.83 15.59 -1.57
CA ASP A 297 -20.20 14.29 -2.14
C ASP A 297 -20.55 13.25 -1.05
N PHE A 298 -19.99 13.45 0.15
CA PHE A 298 -20.19 12.56 1.30
C PHE A 298 -21.18 13.13 2.29
N SER A 299 -22.10 12.28 2.75
CA SER A 299 -23.02 12.62 3.82
C SER A 299 -22.30 12.72 5.16
N LEU A 300 -23.00 13.18 6.21
CA LEU A 300 -22.45 13.18 7.57
C LEU A 300 -21.89 11.80 7.98
N TRP A 301 -22.55 10.71 7.58
CA TRP A 301 -22.08 9.35 7.86
C TRP A 301 -20.79 9.01 7.10
N GLY A 302 -20.68 9.44 5.83
CA GLY A 302 -19.46 9.30 5.05
C GLY A 302 -18.30 10.09 5.65
N GLN A 303 -18.55 11.33 6.06
CA GLN A 303 -17.56 12.19 6.73
C GLN A 303 -17.09 11.57 8.06
N ILE A 304 -17.99 11.02 8.87
CA ILE A 304 -17.64 10.28 10.10
C ILE A 304 -16.75 9.06 9.76
N ALA A 305 -17.11 8.30 8.72
CA ALA A 305 -16.32 7.13 8.31
C ALA A 305 -14.90 7.54 7.87
N ILE A 306 -14.77 8.59 7.05
CA ILE A 306 -13.46 9.15 6.64
C ILE A 306 -12.65 9.58 7.87
N LEU A 307 -13.27 10.29 8.81
CA LEU A 307 -12.60 10.77 10.02
C LEU A 307 -12.08 9.62 10.90
N LEU A 308 -12.86 8.54 11.03
CA LEU A 308 -12.44 7.34 11.76
C LEU A 308 -11.29 6.62 11.05
N LEU A 309 -11.33 6.51 9.72
CA LEU A 309 -10.24 5.93 8.94
C LEU A 309 -8.94 6.74 9.08
N ILE A 310 -9.05 8.09 9.08
CA ILE A 310 -7.93 9.00 9.37
C ILE A 310 -7.38 8.74 10.77
N GLN A 311 -8.22 8.67 11.80
CA GLN A 311 -7.76 8.45 13.17
C GLN A 311 -7.04 7.12 13.34
N PHE A 312 -7.61 6.03 12.79
CA PHE A 312 -7.01 4.70 12.86
C PHE A 312 -5.71 4.59 12.04
N GLY A 313 -5.66 5.24 10.87
CA GLY A 313 -4.47 5.34 10.05
C GLY A 313 -3.36 6.18 10.69
N GLY A 314 -3.73 7.32 11.25
CA GLY A 314 -2.85 8.34 11.85
C GLY A 314 -2.19 7.86 13.13
N LEU A 315 -2.96 7.29 14.07
CA LEU A 315 -2.44 6.71 15.31
C LEU A 315 -1.53 5.49 15.06
N GLY A 316 -1.60 4.91 13.85
CA GLY A 316 -0.92 3.69 13.48
C GLY A 316 -1.61 2.48 14.10
N ILE A 317 -2.01 1.54 13.25
CA ILE A 317 -2.82 0.38 13.67
C ILE A 317 -2.12 -0.43 14.78
N MET A 318 -0.78 -0.42 14.83
CA MET A 318 -0.04 -1.09 15.89
C MET A 318 -0.15 -0.42 17.27
N SER A 319 -0.25 0.92 17.35
CA SER A 319 -0.43 1.63 18.62
C SER A 319 -1.78 1.28 19.24
N ILE A 320 -2.83 1.24 18.41
CA ILE A 320 -4.19 0.86 18.80
C ILE A 320 -4.25 -0.61 19.19
N THR A 321 -3.63 -1.50 18.40
CA THR A 321 -3.61 -2.95 18.67
C THR A 321 -2.90 -3.27 19.99
N ALA A 322 -1.76 -2.62 20.27
CA ALA A 322 -1.01 -2.84 21.50
C ALA A 322 -1.76 -2.35 22.76
N VAL A 323 -2.48 -1.23 22.67
CA VAL A 323 -3.29 -0.70 23.78
C VAL A 323 -4.56 -1.54 24.00
N ALA A 324 -5.23 -1.98 22.93
CA ALA A 324 -6.40 -2.85 23.02
C ALA A 324 -6.08 -4.19 23.69
N LEU A 325 -4.95 -4.83 23.33
CA LEU A 325 -4.50 -6.08 23.95
C LEU A 325 -4.21 -5.92 25.45
N HIS A 326 -3.68 -4.76 25.86
CA HIS A 326 -3.41 -4.46 27.27
C HIS A 326 -4.69 -4.21 28.07
N ALA A 327 -5.65 -3.45 27.54
CA ALA A 327 -6.95 -3.22 28.18
C ALA A 327 -7.74 -4.52 28.40
N MET A 328 -7.51 -5.54 27.56
CA MET A 328 -8.09 -6.88 27.70
C MET A 328 -7.31 -7.80 28.65
N GLY A 329 -6.29 -7.30 29.36
CA GLY A 329 -5.52 -8.06 30.36
C GLY A 329 -4.58 -9.13 29.78
N ARG A 330 -4.31 -9.13 28.46
CA ARG A 330 -3.43 -10.09 27.82
C ARG A 330 -1.99 -9.56 27.76
N ARG A 331 -1.02 -10.34 28.25
CA ARG A 331 0.41 -10.02 28.11
C ARG A 331 0.81 -10.19 26.64
N LEU A 332 1.53 -9.20 26.10
CA LEU A 332 2.17 -9.31 24.79
C LEU A 332 3.18 -10.46 24.82
N SER A 333 3.21 -11.26 23.76
CA SER A 333 4.26 -12.26 23.56
C SER A 333 5.62 -11.57 23.43
N LEU A 334 6.70 -12.18 23.92
CA LEU A 334 8.08 -11.67 23.76
C LEU A 334 8.44 -11.39 22.29
N LYS A 335 7.81 -12.09 21.34
CA LYS A 335 7.95 -11.86 19.90
C LYS A 335 7.29 -10.54 19.47
N GLN A 336 6.09 -10.26 19.98
CA GLN A 336 5.35 -9.02 19.74
C GLN A 336 6.04 -7.81 20.40
N GLU A 337 6.60 -8.01 21.60
CA GLU A 337 7.37 -6.99 22.32
C GLU A 337 8.69 -6.63 21.61
N ARG A 338 9.40 -7.63 21.05
CA ARG A 338 10.58 -7.39 20.18
C ARG A 338 10.24 -6.64 18.90
N ILE A 339 9.10 -6.95 18.30
CA ILE A 339 8.60 -6.24 17.10
C ILE A 339 8.28 -4.78 17.45
N LEU A 340 7.61 -4.52 18.58
CA LEU A 340 7.28 -3.17 19.04
C LEU A 340 8.52 -2.35 19.43
N THR A 341 9.49 -2.94 20.14
CA THR A 341 10.73 -2.26 20.53
C THR A 341 11.59 -1.87 19.33
N SER A 342 11.57 -2.67 18.25
CA SER A 342 12.32 -2.37 17.01
C SER A 342 11.80 -1.15 16.22
N ILE A 343 10.56 -0.72 16.49
CA ILE A 343 9.90 0.39 15.79
C ILE A 343 9.80 1.63 16.68
N ALA A 344 9.64 1.45 18.00
CA ALA A 344 9.51 2.54 18.96
C ALA A 344 10.85 3.01 19.57
N ASP A 345 11.98 2.35 19.27
CA ASP A 345 13.31 2.63 19.87
C ASP A 345 13.27 2.75 21.42
N SER A 346 12.30 2.07 22.04
CA SER A 346 11.95 2.17 23.45
C SER A 346 12.32 0.87 24.17
N GLY A 347 12.81 0.94 25.41
CA GLY A 347 13.09 -0.23 26.23
C GLY A 347 11.83 -1.07 26.49
N SER A 348 12.00 -2.39 26.61
CA SER A 348 10.94 -3.39 26.76
C SER A 348 9.97 -3.14 27.93
N GLN A 349 10.45 -2.59 29.05
CA GLN A 349 9.67 -2.50 30.28
C GLN A 349 8.62 -1.36 30.35
N GLY A 350 8.56 -0.45 29.37
CA GLY A 350 7.70 0.75 29.43
C GLY A 350 6.89 1.06 28.16
N LEU A 351 6.82 0.13 27.20
CA LEU A 351 6.14 0.34 25.91
C LEU A 351 4.66 0.70 26.05
N LEU A 352 3.93 0.01 26.94
CA LEU A 352 2.48 0.21 27.10
C LEU A 352 2.14 1.53 27.79
N GLU A 353 2.93 1.93 28.78
CA GLU A 353 2.81 3.25 29.43
C GLU A 353 3.14 4.37 28.44
N SER A 354 4.16 4.16 27.60
CA SER A 354 4.52 5.09 26.52
C SER A 354 3.39 5.24 25.51
N LEU A 355 2.77 4.14 25.08
CA LEU A 355 1.63 4.16 24.16
C LEU A 355 0.39 4.82 24.77
N SER A 356 0.07 4.55 26.05
CA SER A 356 -1.03 5.23 26.75
C SER A 356 -0.78 6.74 26.84
N THR A 357 0.46 7.15 27.11
CA THR A 357 0.86 8.56 27.16
C THR A 357 0.73 9.22 25.78
N ILE A 358 1.13 8.53 24.71
CA ILE A 358 0.98 8.99 23.33
C ILE A 358 -0.50 9.20 22.98
N LEU A 359 -1.38 8.23 23.25
CA LEU A 359 -2.81 8.37 22.97
C LEU A 359 -3.45 9.50 23.76
N LYS A 360 -3.14 9.61 25.07
CA LYS A 360 -3.63 10.73 25.90
C LYS A 360 -3.18 12.07 25.34
N PHE A 361 -1.91 12.18 24.95
CA PHE A 361 -1.38 13.39 24.33
C PHE A 361 -2.13 13.73 23.04
N THR A 362 -2.32 12.76 22.15
CA THR A 362 -3.06 12.94 20.89
C THR A 362 -4.47 13.46 21.15
N PHE A 363 -5.29 12.75 21.94
CA PHE A 363 -6.68 13.15 22.19
C PHE A 363 -6.80 14.50 22.90
N VAL A 364 -5.85 14.85 23.78
CA VAL A 364 -5.83 16.17 24.42
C VAL A 364 -5.51 17.27 23.41
N VAL A 365 -4.48 17.08 22.57
CA VAL A 365 -4.10 18.07 21.55
C VAL A 365 -5.20 18.23 20.50
N GLU A 366 -5.78 17.14 20.03
CA GLU A 366 -6.94 17.15 19.11
C GLU A 366 -8.15 17.83 19.75
N GLY A 367 -8.49 17.51 21.00
CA GLY A 367 -9.62 18.11 21.71
C GLY A 367 -9.46 19.62 21.93
N VAL A 368 -8.27 20.07 22.33
CA VAL A 368 -7.95 21.51 22.46
C VAL A 368 -8.01 22.19 21.10
N GLY A 369 -7.38 21.61 20.06
CA GLY A 369 -7.43 22.11 18.70
C GLY A 369 -8.86 22.23 18.17
N ALA A 370 -9.67 21.19 18.36
CA ALA A 370 -11.07 21.13 17.93
C ALA A 370 -11.92 22.19 18.63
N SER A 371 -11.75 22.37 19.93
CA SER A 371 -12.51 23.38 20.69
C SER A 371 -12.19 24.81 20.23
N LEU A 372 -10.91 25.11 20.00
CA LEU A 372 -10.47 26.42 19.52
C LEU A 372 -10.91 26.67 18.07
N LEU A 373 -10.79 25.68 17.19
CA LEU A 373 -11.27 25.80 15.80
C LEU A 373 -12.80 25.95 15.74
N ALA A 374 -13.54 25.19 16.54
CA ALA A 374 -14.99 25.30 16.61
C ALA A 374 -15.43 26.70 17.07
N LEU A 375 -14.75 27.29 18.05
CA LEU A 375 -15.01 28.67 18.49
C LEU A 375 -14.79 29.66 17.34
N VAL A 376 -13.68 29.52 16.60
CA VAL A 376 -13.38 30.42 15.49
C VAL A 376 -14.37 30.27 14.35
N PHE A 377 -14.70 29.04 13.96
CA PHE A 377 -15.68 28.78 12.90
C PHE A 377 -17.07 29.32 13.25
N TYR A 378 -17.46 29.22 14.52
CA TYR A 378 -18.67 29.85 15.01
C TYR A 378 -18.60 31.39 14.89
N CYS A 379 -17.49 32.00 15.30
CA CYS A 379 -17.29 33.45 15.16
C CYS A 379 -17.25 33.93 13.70
N THR A 380 -16.85 33.07 12.75
CA THR A 380 -16.84 33.40 11.31
C THR A 380 -18.19 33.15 10.61
N GLY A 381 -19.21 32.71 11.33
CA GLY A 381 -20.59 32.65 10.84
C GLY A 381 -21.18 31.25 10.66
N ASP A 382 -20.46 30.18 11.00
CA ASP A 382 -21.02 28.83 10.96
C ASP A 382 -22.06 28.62 12.07
N THR A 383 -23.08 27.79 11.79
CA THR A 383 -24.03 27.37 12.84
C THR A 383 -23.29 26.61 13.95
N PRO A 384 -23.74 26.66 15.22
CA PRO A 384 -23.02 26.01 16.33
C PRO A 384 -22.68 24.54 16.08
N LEU A 385 -23.63 23.77 15.53
CA LEU A 385 -23.43 22.35 15.25
C LEU A 385 -22.40 22.12 14.13
N LEU A 386 -22.49 22.90 13.05
CA LEU A 386 -21.55 22.82 11.93
C LEU A 386 -20.15 23.26 12.36
N ALA A 387 -20.03 24.32 13.15
CA ALA A 387 -18.77 24.82 13.67
C ALA A 387 -18.06 23.78 14.55
N ILE A 388 -18.80 23.10 15.44
CA ILE A 388 -18.27 22.00 16.25
C ILE A 388 -17.80 20.85 15.35
N TRP A 389 -18.61 20.45 14.37
CA TRP A 389 -18.26 19.36 13.46
C TRP A 389 -17.02 19.66 12.62
N ARG A 390 -16.96 20.86 12.01
CA ARG A 390 -15.79 21.35 11.27
C ARG A 390 -14.55 21.46 12.16
N GLY A 391 -14.70 21.99 13.37
CA GLY A 391 -13.60 22.09 14.33
C GLY A 391 -13.00 20.72 14.66
N ILE A 392 -13.84 19.72 14.96
CA ILE A 392 -13.40 18.35 15.26
C ILE A 392 -12.72 17.72 14.04
N PHE A 393 -13.36 17.81 12.86
CA PHE A 393 -12.84 17.19 11.64
C PHE A 393 -11.49 17.79 11.25
N THR A 394 -11.38 19.12 11.19
CA THR A 394 -10.15 19.81 10.83
C THR A 394 -9.05 19.56 11.85
N ALA A 395 -9.35 19.49 13.16
CA ALA A 395 -8.34 19.24 14.18
C ALA A 395 -7.70 17.85 14.07
N ILE A 396 -8.54 16.81 13.93
CA ILE A 396 -8.09 15.42 13.76
C ILE A 396 -7.34 15.27 12.43
N SER A 397 -7.89 15.80 11.34
CA SER A 397 -7.24 15.78 10.03
C SER A 397 -5.87 16.49 10.07
N ALA A 398 -5.78 17.66 10.72
CA ALA A 398 -4.52 18.39 10.87
C ALA A 398 -3.49 17.67 11.73
N PHE A 399 -3.88 17.11 12.89
CA PHE A 399 -2.96 16.40 13.77
C PHE A 399 -2.50 15.06 13.18
N CYS A 400 -3.41 14.36 12.48
CA CYS A 400 -3.04 13.14 11.75
C CYS A 400 -2.22 13.44 10.50
N ASN A 401 -2.13 14.70 10.06
CA ASN A 401 -1.52 15.11 8.79
C ASN A 401 -2.26 14.53 7.57
N ALA A 402 -3.59 14.52 7.60
CA ALA A 402 -4.43 13.84 6.61
C ALA A 402 -4.82 14.68 5.40
N GLY A 403 -4.86 16.01 5.50
CA GLY A 403 -5.20 16.92 4.40
C GLY A 403 -6.66 16.97 3.99
N PHE A 404 -7.53 16.11 4.51
CA PHE A 404 -8.96 16.18 4.29
C PHE A 404 -9.56 17.42 4.95
N ALA A 405 -10.43 18.13 4.23
CA ALA A 405 -11.16 19.30 4.71
C ALA A 405 -12.68 19.14 4.46
N LEU A 406 -13.49 19.84 5.25
CA LEU A 406 -14.95 19.94 5.05
C LEU A 406 -15.33 21.22 4.30
N GLN A 407 -14.34 21.83 3.66
CA GLN A 407 -14.44 22.97 2.80
C GLN A 407 -13.79 22.59 1.47
N SER A 408 -14.48 22.80 0.36
CA SER A 408 -14.03 22.45 -1.00
C SER A 408 -12.73 23.16 -1.38
N ASP A 409 -12.51 24.35 -0.84
CA ASP A 409 -11.30 25.16 -1.02
C ASP A 409 -10.26 24.95 0.08
N SER A 410 -10.42 23.91 0.91
CA SER A 410 -9.57 23.60 2.06
C SER A 410 -9.49 24.76 3.06
N LEU A 411 -8.39 25.53 3.07
CA LEU A 411 -8.19 26.68 3.96
C LEU A 411 -7.92 27.98 3.20
N VAL A 412 -8.13 28.02 1.88
CA VAL A 412 -7.92 29.22 1.06
C VAL A 412 -8.82 30.38 1.52
N SER A 413 -10.09 30.12 1.86
CA SER A 413 -10.98 31.13 2.46
C SER A 413 -10.46 31.75 3.77
N TYR A 414 -9.49 31.12 4.45
CA TYR A 414 -8.91 31.59 5.71
C TYR A 414 -7.53 32.24 5.53
N GLN A 415 -7.12 32.56 4.29
CA GLN A 415 -5.82 33.17 3.99
C GLN A 415 -5.57 34.51 4.72
N THR A 416 -6.63 35.26 5.08
CA THR A 416 -6.55 36.52 5.86
C THR A 416 -6.82 36.32 7.35
N ASN A 417 -6.95 35.07 7.81
CA ASN A 417 -7.14 34.72 9.21
C ASN A 417 -5.91 33.94 9.75
N PRO A 418 -4.87 34.65 10.21
CA PRO A 418 -3.66 34.04 10.73
C PRO A 418 -3.90 33.08 11.89
N PHE A 419 -4.95 33.31 12.68
CA PHE A 419 -5.24 32.47 13.84
C PHE A 419 -5.58 31.03 13.42
N VAL A 420 -6.44 30.86 12.41
CA VAL A 420 -6.79 29.53 11.86
C VAL A 420 -5.55 28.86 11.28
N LEU A 421 -4.78 29.59 10.45
CA LEU A 421 -3.57 29.05 9.82
C LEU A 421 -2.55 28.59 10.86
N HIS A 422 -2.28 29.39 11.90
CA HIS A 422 -1.31 29.01 12.93
C HIS A 422 -1.79 27.84 13.78
N LEU A 423 -3.08 27.79 14.13
CA LEU A 423 -3.64 26.69 14.91
C LEU A 423 -3.50 25.37 14.14
N VAL A 424 -3.91 25.34 12.87
CA VAL A 424 -3.77 24.16 12.01
C VAL A 424 -2.29 23.82 11.80
N ALA A 425 -1.43 24.81 11.55
CA ALA A 425 0.02 24.57 11.42
C ALA A 425 0.65 23.97 12.69
N ILE A 426 0.23 24.41 13.87
CA ILE A 426 0.70 23.84 15.15
C ILE A 426 0.27 22.38 15.27
N LEU A 427 -0.98 22.04 14.95
CA LEU A 427 -1.46 20.65 14.95
C LEU A 427 -0.64 19.77 13.99
N ILE A 428 -0.38 20.26 12.78
CA ILE A 428 0.45 19.59 11.77
C ILE A 428 1.89 19.39 12.26
N ILE A 429 2.47 20.41 12.89
CA ILE A 429 3.84 20.35 13.44
C ILE A 429 3.91 19.32 14.57
N LEU A 430 2.95 19.33 15.50
CA LEU A 430 2.90 18.40 16.63
C LEU A 430 2.60 16.95 16.20
N GLY A 431 1.77 16.75 15.18
CA GLY A 431 1.50 15.45 14.58
C GLY A 431 2.71 14.88 13.83
N GLY A 432 3.33 15.72 12.98
CA GLY A 432 4.51 15.36 12.19
C GLY A 432 5.80 15.21 13.01
N LEU A 433 5.89 15.84 14.18
CA LEU A 433 6.88 15.57 15.22
C LEU A 433 6.31 14.50 16.14
N ALA A 434 6.55 13.23 15.81
CA ALA A 434 6.08 12.05 16.55
C ALA A 434 5.73 12.33 18.02
N PRO A 435 4.56 11.92 18.54
CA PRO A 435 4.10 12.31 19.88
C PRO A 435 5.16 12.18 20.99
N ALA A 436 6.01 11.14 20.93
CA ALA A 436 7.14 10.96 21.84
C ALA A 436 8.19 12.10 21.78
N THR A 437 8.49 12.61 20.59
CA THR A 437 9.36 13.79 20.38
C THR A 437 8.67 15.07 20.84
N SER A 438 7.38 15.22 20.57
CA SER A 438 6.60 16.39 20.98
C SER A 438 6.57 16.57 22.50
N LEU A 439 6.44 15.49 23.27
CA LEU A 439 6.50 15.51 24.73
C LEU A 439 7.87 15.96 25.29
N ILE A 440 8.94 15.84 24.51
CA ILE A 440 10.31 16.21 24.92
C ILE A 440 10.58 17.71 24.68
N ILE A 441 9.81 18.39 23.83
CA ILE A 441 10.00 19.82 23.47
C ILE A 441 10.12 20.74 24.70
N PRO A 442 9.23 20.68 25.72
CA PRO A 442 9.34 21.56 26.89
C PRO A 442 10.65 21.37 27.66
N SER A 443 11.19 20.14 27.69
CA SER A 443 12.47 19.87 28.34
C SER A 443 13.65 20.44 27.55
N TRP A 444 13.58 20.39 26.22
CA TRP A 444 14.57 20.97 25.32
C TRP A 444 14.64 22.50 25.44
N LEU A 445 13.47 23.17 25.46
CA LEU A 445 13.38 24.62 25.63
C LEU A 445 13.92 25.11 26.98
N ARG A 446 13.86 24.27 28.02
CA ARG A 446 14.46 24.52 29.34
C ARG A 446 15.96 24.20 29.41
N GLY A 447 16.59 23.86 28.29
CA GLY A 447 18.02 23.54 28.20
C GLY A 447 18.42 22.16 28.72
N LYS A 448 17.47 21.24 28.97
CA LYS A 448 17.79 19.89 29.44
C LYS A 448 18.36 19.03 28.32
N ALA A 449 19.14 18.01 28.70
CA ALA A 449 19.66 17.02 27.76
C ALA A 449 18.50 16.17 27.18
N ILE A 450 18.46 16.06 25.86
CA ILE A 450 17.48 15.27 25.10
C ILE A 450 18.17 14.18 24.28
N SER A 451 17.41 13.19 23.83
CA SER A 451 17.96 12.12 22.98
C SER A 451 18.47 12.69 21.65
N ILE A 452 19.55 12.10 21.12
CA ILE A 452 20.16 12.55 19.86
C ILE A 452 19.19 12.44 18.67
N PRO A 453 18.44 11.32 18.49
CA PRO A 453 17.47 11.23 17.39
C PRO A 453 16.40 12.31 17.45
N ALA A 454 15.85 12.60 18.64
CA ALA A 454 14.87 13.67 18.83
C ALA A 454 15.48 15.05 18.53
N ARG A 455 16.73 15.29 18.95
CA ARG A 455 17.42 16.54 18.65
C ARG A 455 17.67 16.73 17.15
N ILE A 456 18.12 15.69 16.45
CA ILE A 456 18.30 15.73 15.00
C ILE A 456 16.96 16.04 14.33
N ALA A 457 15.89 15.32 14.69
CA ALA A 457 14.55 15.53 14.15
C ALA A 457 14.05 16.98 14.35
N LEU A 458 14.17 17.52 15.56
CA LEU A 458 13.74 18.90 15.85
C LEU A 458 14.53 19.93 15.04
N ILE A 459 15.86 19.80 14.99
CA ILE A 459 16.72 20.74 14.25
C ILE A 459 16.43 20.66 12.75
N THR A 460 16.29 19.46 12.17
CA THR A 460 15.98 19.33 10.74
C THR A 460 14.58 19.82 10.41
N SER A 461 13.56 19.49 11.21
CA SER A 461 12.21 20.00 10.99
C SER A 461 12.15 21.53 11.05
N LEU A 462 12.83 22.14 12.02
CA LEU A 462 12.88 23.58 12.18
C LEU A 462 13.62 24.25 11.01
N ALA A 463 14.77 23.68 10.60
CA ALA A 463 15.50 24.16 9.42
C ALA A 463 14.66 24.08 8.15
N LEU A 464 13.94 22.97 7.92
CA LEU A 464 13.07 22.79 6.75
C LEU A 464 11.88 23.76 6.75
N LEU A 465 11.26 24.00 7.92
CA LEU A 465 10.16 24.96 8.06
C LEU A 465 10.59 26.39 7.71
N PHE A 466 11.70 26.87 8.26
CA PHE A 466 12.17 28.22 7.96
C PHE A 466 12.66 28.36 6.52
N THR A 467 13.37 27.34 6.02
CA THR A 467 13.87 27.34 4.64
C THR A 467 12.73 27.32 3.64
N GLY A 468 11.70 26.48 3.87
CA GLY A 468 10.51 26.44 3.01
C GLY A 468 9.72 27.73 3.06
N THR A 469 9.50 28.30 4.25
CA THR A 469 8.84 29.60 4.41
C THR A 469 9.57 30.68 3.62
N PHE A 470 10.90 30.74 3.73
CA PHE A 470 11.73 31.71 3.01
C PHE A 470 11.58 31.58 1.49
N PHE A 471 11.76 30.37 0.94
CA PHE A 471 11.69 30.18 -0.51
C PHE A 471 10.29 30.38 -1.09
N ILE A 472 9.24 29.93 -0.40
CA ILE A 472 7.86 30.15 -0.83
C ILE A 472 7.54 31.65 -0.82
N LEU A 473 7.91 32.35 0.25
CA LEU A 473 7.68 33.79 0.36
C LEU A 473 8.45 34.57 -0.72
N ALA A 474 9.69 34.18 -1.00
CA ALA A 474 10.54 34.85 -1.99
C ALA A 474 10.04 34.64 -3.43
N PHE A 475 9.63 33.43 -3.78
CA PHE A 475 9.21 33.12 -5.15
C PHE A 475 7.76 33.48 -5.43
N GLU A 476 6.84 33.32 -4.48
CA GLU A 476 5.42 33.61 -4.68
C GLU A 476 5.00 35.03 -4.28
N TRP A 477 5.93 35.91 -3.90
CA TRP A 477 5.62 37.27 -3.46
C TRP A 477 4.69 38.04 -4.40
N ASN A 478 4.93 37.89 -5.71
CA ASN A 478 4.15 38.49 -6.80
C ASN A 478 3.30 37.45 -7.57
N GLY A 479 3.31 36.19 -7.14
CA GLY A 479 2.57 35.09 -7.74
C GLY A 479 1.33 34.77 -6.92
N ALA A 480 1.27 33.56 -6.36
CA ALA A 480 0.13 33.07 -5.58
C ALA A 480 -0.15 33.88 -4.29
N LEU A 481 0.80 34.68 -3.80
CA LEU A 481 0.62 35.57 -2.65
C LEU A 481 0.30 37.03 -3.07
N ALA A 482 0.10 37.30 -4.36
CA ALA A 482 -0.26 38.63 -4.82
C ALA A 482 -1.62 39.07 -4.24
N GLY A 483 -1.78 40.37 -3.97
CA GLY A 483 -3.01 40.94 -3.41
C GLY A 483 -3.17 40.83 -1.89
N LEU A 484 -2.38 39.98 -1.21
CA LEU A 484 -2.39 39.87 0.26
C LEU A 484 -1.54 40.96 0.93
N SER A 485 -1.91 41.31 2.17
CA SER A 485 -1.10 42.19 3.01
C SER A 485 0.25 41.53 3.34
N ILE A 486 1.29 42.32 3.61
CA ILE A 486 2.62 41.78 3.94
C ILE A 486 2.55 40.79 5.11
N PHE A 487 1.69 41.07 6.09
CA PHE A 487 1.47 40.20 7.24
C PHE A 487 0.86 38.87 6.81
N ASP A 488 -0.20 38.89 6.00
CA ASP A 488 -0.85 37.68 5.50
C ASP A 488 0.08 36.88 4.60
N LYS A 489 0.91 37.51 3.76
CA LYS A 489 1.90 36.80 2.93
C LYS A 489 2.85 35.94 3.76
N ILE A 490 3.37 36.50 4.85
CA ILE A 490 4.28 35.77 5.75
C ILE A 490 3.56 34.59 6.41
N ASN A 491 2.33 34.82 6.87
CA ASN A 491 1.53 33.79 7.55
C ASN A 491 1.15 32.63 6.61
N ASN A 492 0.77 32.94 5.36
CA ASN A 492 0.45 31.93 4.34
C ASN A 492 1.71 31.17 3.90
N ALA A 493 2.85 31.84 3.72
CA ALA A 493 4.10 31.16 3.39
C ALA A 493 4.56 30.21 4.51
N TRP A 494 4.43 30.63 5.77
CA TRP A 494 4.69 29.78 6.93
C TRP A 494 3.77 28.56 6.97
N PHE A 495 2.46 28.80 6.81
CA PHE A 495 1.47 27.73 6.77
C PHE A 495 1.76 26.72 5.67
N GLN A 496 2.03 27.22 4.45
CA GLN A 496 2.29 26.36 3.31
C GLN A 496 3.57 25.53 3.52
N SER A 497 4.61 26.12 4.12
CA SER A 497 5.81 25.37 4.50
C SER A 497 5.53 24.29 5.55
N ALA A 498 4.61 24.54 6.48
CA ALA A 498 4.19 23.53 7.45
C ALA A 498 3.37 22.42 6.79
N SER A 499 2.47 22.77 5.87
CA SER A 499 1.60 21.84 5.16
C SER A 499 2.34 20.89 4.21
N LEU A 500 3.41 21.37 3.55
CA LEU A 500 4.26 20.55 2.67
C LEU A 500 4.91 19.36 3.39
N ARG A 501 5.02 19.41 4.72
CA ARG A 501 5.46 18.26 5.54
C ARG A 501 4.30 17.31 5.83
N THR A 502 3.77 16.79 4.73
CA THR A 502 2.78 15.71 4.63
C THR A 502 1.37 16.00 5.14
N ALA A 503 0.89 17.25 5.20
CA ALA A 503 -0.41 17.55 5.80
C ALA A 503 -1.52 18.01 4.84
N GLY A 504 -1.20 18.38 3.60
CA GLY A 504 -2.20 18.41 2.51
C GLY A 504 -3.17 19.58 2.48
N PHE A 505 -3.13 20.48 3.46
CA PHE A 505 -3.96 21.69 3.43
C PHE A 505 -3.35 22.78 2.53
N ASN A 506 -4.18 23.43 1.73
CA ASN A 506 -3.79 24.60 0.95
C ASN A 506 -4.43 25.87 1.52
N SER A 507 -3.60 26.91 1.67
CA SER A 507 -4.01 28.27 2.06
C SER A 507 -3.97 29.26 0.88
N ILE A 508 -3.39 28.83 -0.23
CA ILE A 508 -3.25 29.58 -1.48
C ILE A 508 -3.64 28.68 -2.65
N GLU A 509 -4.06 29.28 -3.76
CA GLU A 509 -4.37 28.54 -4.98
C GLU A 509 -3.08 28.11 -5.71
N PHE A 510 -2.99 26.84 -6.08
CA PHE A 510 -1.79 26.30 -6.74
C PHE A 510 -1.82 26.35 -8.27
N ALA A 511 -2.94 26.75 -8.87
CA ALA A 511 -3.10 26.81 -10.32
C ALA A 511 -2.03 27.68 -11.01
N HIS A 512 -1.48 28.67 -10.30
CA HIS A 512 -0.51 29.63 -10.83
C HIS A 512 0.84 29.62 -10.11
N LEU A 513 1.26 28.48 -9.53
CA LEU A 513 2.59 28.37 -8.91
C LEU A 513 3.72 28.62 -9.91
N CYS A 514 4.72 29.40 -9.50
CA CYS A 514 5.95 29.58 -10.25
C CYS A 514 6.74 28.26 -10.35
N SER A 515 7.50 28.07 -11.43
CA SER A 515 8.33 26.86 -11.64
C SER A 515 9.37 26.65 -10.52
N SER A 516 9.89 27.74 -9.94
CA SER A 516 10.83 27.69 -8.82
C SER A 516 10.16 27.16 -7.56
N SER A 517 8.98 27.66 -7.22
CA SER A 517 8.18 27.22 -6.08
C SER A 517 7.77 25.75 -6.21
N PHE A 518 7.38 25.34 -7.42
CA PHE A 518 7.10 23.95 -7.74
C PHE A 518 8.26 23.01 -7.38
N LEU A 519 9.49 23.32 -7.79
CA LEU A 519 10.67 22.50 -7.46
C LEU A 519 10.96 22.46 -5.96
N VAL A 520 10.83 23.60 -5.28
CA VAL A 520 11.00 23.68 -3.82
C VAL A 520 9.95 22.84 -3.10
N MET A 521 8.70 22.92 -3.53
CA MET A 521 7.60 22.13 -2.97
C MET A 521 7.85 20.63 -3.17
N LEU A 522 8.25 20.18 -4.35
CA LEU A 522 8.60 18.78 -4.59
C LEU A 522 9.68 18.27 -3.63
N PHE A 523 10.75 19.06 -3.46
CA PHE A 523 11.84 18.70 -2.56
C PHE A 523 11.38 18.64 -1.10
N LEU A 524 10.61 19.61 -0.64
CA LEU A 524 10.09 19.65 0.73
C LEU A 524 9.07 18.53 1.00
N MET A 525 8.22 18.21 0.03
CA MET A 525 7.22 17.14 0.13
C MET A 525 7.87 15.76 0.24
N PHE A 526 8.95 15.53 -0.51
CA PHE A 526 9.70 14.28 -0.44
C PHE A 526 10.28 14.02 0.97
N ILE A 527 10.62 15.10 1.69
CA ILE A 527 11.06 15.06 3.08
C ILE A 527 9.85 15.14 4.01
N GLY A 528 9.40 13.99 4.48
CA GLY A 528 8.22 13.90 5.33
C GLY A 528 8.49 14.22 6.80
N GLY A 529 7.78 13.54 7.69
CA GLY A 529 7.87 13.79 9.14
C GLY A 529 8.95 12.99 9.87
N SER A 530 8.89 13.06 11.20
CA SER A 530 9.85 12.35 12.07
C SER A 530 9.52 10.86 12.19
N PRO A 531 10.50 9.99 12.52
CA PRO A 531 10.20 8.58 12.80
C PRO A 531 9.16 8.43 13.92
N GLY A 532 8.18 7.53 13.74
CA GLY A 532 7.09 7.33 14.70
C GLY A 532 6.01 8.42 14.70
N SER A 533 6.00 9.31 13.69
CA SER A 533 4.96 10.32 13.50
C SER A 533 3.80 9.80 12.64
N THR A 534 2.75 10.62 12.57
CA THR A 534 1.60 10.42 11.69
C THR A 534 1.91 10.73 10.22
N ALA A 535 3.08 11.29 9.92
CA ALA A 535 3.51 11.72 8.58
C ALA A 535 4.27 10.62 7.80
N GLY A 536 4.03 10.54 6.49
CA GLY A 536 4.74 9.64 5.57
C GLY A 536 6.09 10.16 5.08
N GLY A 537 6.50 9.77 3.87
CA GLY A 537 7.70 10.25 3.19
C GLY A 537 9.04 9.82 3.80
N VAL A 538 10.14 10.36 3.25
CA VAL A 538 11.48 10.13 3.77
C VAL A 538 11.64 10.87 5.10
N LYS A 539 12.02 10.14 6.14
CA LYS A 539 12.06 10.70 7.50
C LYS A 539 13.11 11.80 7.66
N THR A 540 12.77 12.83 8.44
CA THR A 540 13.65 13.98 8.73
C THR A 540 14.99 13.58 9.35
N VAL A 541 15.02 12.51 10.15
CA VAL A 541 16.24 11.97 10.76
C VAL A 541 17.18 11.39 9.71
N SER A 542 16.66 10.70 8.69
CA SER A 542 17.49 10.16 7.59
C SER A 542 18.19 11.29 6.85
N ILE A 543 17.45 12.36 6.51
CA ILE A 543 18.01 13.55 5.86
C ILE A 543 19.04 14.24 6.76
N GLY A 544 18.73 14.40 8.04
CA GLY A 544 19.65 15.02 9.00
C GLY A 544 20.98 14.26 9.13
N ILE A 545 20.92 12.93 9.21
CA ILE A 545 22.12 12.09 9.28
C ILE A 545 22.96 12.23 8.01
N LEU A 546 22.34 12.26 6.83
CA LEU A 546 23.07 12.42 5.57
C LEU A 546 23.65 13.83 5.42
N ALA A 547 22.94 14.87 5.83
CA ALA A 547 23.46 16.23 5.83
C ALA A 547 24.69 16.36 6.76
N ILE A 548 24.63 15.78 7.96
CA ILE A 548 25.77 15.72 8.88
C ILE A 548 26.92 14.93 8.26
N THR A 549 26.63 13.77 7.65
CA THR A 549 27.63 12.91 7.00
C THR A 549 28.32 13.65 5.85
N PHE A 550 27.56 14.31 4.99
CA PHE A 550 28.05 15.12 3.88
C PHE A 550 28.98 16.23 4.36
N TRP A 551 28.56 17.01 5.36
CA TRP A 551 29.38 18.07 5.93
C TRP A 551 30.67 17.53 6.55
N ARG A 552 30.60 16.40 7.25
CA ARG A 552 31.77 15.77 7.88
C ARG A 552 32.76 15.22 6.84
N ASN A 553 32.27 14.63 5.76
CA ASN A 553 33.08 14.17 4.64
C ASN A 553 33.80 15.32 3.95
N ILE A 554 33.12 16.46 3.71
CA ILE A 554 33.77 17.67 3.17
C ILE A 554 34.87 18.19 4.12
N THR A 555 34.64 18.14 5.43
CA THR A 555 35.66 18.52 6.43
C THR A 555 36.72 17.43 6.71
N ASN A 556 36.74 16.37 5.89
CA ASN A 556 37.71 15.28 5.93
C ASN A 556 37.84 14.58 7.30
N ARG A 557 36.72 14.43 8.02
CA ARG A 557 36.69 13.71 9.30
C ARG A 557 36.22 12.27 9.13
N HIS A 558 37.07 11.31 9.49
CA HIS A 558 36.82 9.87 9.32
C HIS A 558 35.63 9.32 10.12
N HIS A 559 35.22 9.99 11.20
CA HIS A 559 34.07 9.60 12.01
C HIS A 559 33.00 10.68 11.96
N VAL A 560 31.76 10.26 11.66
CA VAL A 560 30.59 11.13 11.72
C VAL A 560 30.20 11.31 13.19
N ILE A 561 30.72 12.38 13.80
CA ILE A 561 30.45 12.73 15.20
C ILE A 561 29.42 13.85 15.27
N PHE A 562 28.37 13.62 16.07
CA PHE A 562 27.36 14.60 16.42
C PHE A 562 27.27 14.72 17.95
N GLN A 563 27.50 15.93 18.48
CA GLN A 563 27.50 16.22 19.93
C GLN A 563 28.32 15.24 20.79
N GLY A 564 29.54 14.92 20.32
CA GLY A 564 30.45 14.02 21.04
C GLY A 564 30.09 12.54 20.96
N ARG A 565 29.06 12.14 20.18
CA ARG A 565 28.74 10.72 19.91
C ARG A 565 28.97 10.36 18.45
N VAL A 566 29.48 9.16 18.21
CA VAL A 566 29.73 8.61 16.88
C VAL A 566 28.44 7.99 16.34
N ILE A 567 28.06 8.35 15.11
CA ILE A 567 26.96 7.72 14.39
C ILE A 567 27.50 6.45 13.71
N SER A 568 26.84 5.31 13.91
CA SER A 568 27.27 4.04 13.33
C SER A 568 27.16 4.05 11.79
N PRO A 569 28.14 3.48 11.06
CA PRO A 569 28.08 3.37 9.60
C PRO A 569 26.83 2.64 9.11
N SER A 570 26.36 1.64 9.86
CA SER A 570 25.13 0.90 9.55
C SER A 570 23.88 1.79 9.47
N THR A 571 23.81 2.84 10.30
CA THR A 571 22.69 3.80 10.29
C THR A 571 22.78 4.73 9.08
N ILE A 572 23.99 5.12 8.69
CA ILE A 572 24.24 5.93 7.49
C ILE A 572 23.82 5.14 6.24
N PHE A 573 24.29 3.90 6.10
CA PHE A 573 23.91 3.05 4.96
C PHE A 573 22.41 2.80 4.90
N ARG A 574 21.74 2.56 6.04
CA ARG A 574 20.28 2.46 6.09
C ARG A 574 19.59 3.73 5.59
N ALA A 575 20.06 4.91 6.00
CA ALA A 575 19.51 6.19 5.53
C ALA A 575 19.69 6.36 4.01
N ILE A 576 20.85 5.99 3.47
CA ILE A 576 21.11 5.99 2.02
C ILE A 576 20.15 5.04 1.30
N THR A 577 20.00 3.80 1.77
CA THR A 577 19.09 2.81 1.18
C THR A 577 17.63 3.31 1.16
N VAL A 578 17.17 3.97 2.24
CA VAL A 578 15.82 4.57 2.29
C VAL A 578 15.62 5.60 1.19
N ILE A 579 16.57 6.51 1.00
CA ILE A 579 16.44 7.56 -0.02
C ILE A 579 16.49 6.98 -1.42
N ILE A 580 17.48 6.13 -1.71
CA ILE A 580 17.65 5.55 -3.04
C ILE A 580 16.42 4.70 -3.40
N SER A 581 15.93 3.88 -2.49
CA SER A 581 14.72 3.09 -2.72
C SER A 581 13.49 3.97 -2.99
N GLY A 582 13.33 5.07 -2.24
CA GLY A 582 12.26 6.04 -2.48
C GLY A 582 12.36 6.71 -3.86
N MET A 583 13.57 7.12 -4.27
CA MET A 583 13.81 7.71 -5.59
C MET A 583 13.53 6.75 -6.74
N ILE A 584 13.93 5.47 -6.60
CA ILE A 584 13.66 4.43 -7.59
C ILE A 584 12.16 4.23 -7.75
N VAL A 585 11.43 4.04 -6.64
CA VAL A 585 9.98 3.86 -6.65
C VAL A 585 9.29 5.07 -7.26
N TRP A 586 9.68 6.28 -6.85
CA TRP A 586 9.17 7.54 -7.38
C TRP A 586 9.33 7.61 -8.90
N PHE A 587 10.53 7.33 -9.41
CA PHE A 587 10.83 7.36 -10.85
C PHE A 587 9.93 6.39 -11.63
N PHE A 588 9.77 5.16 -11.15
CA PHE A 588 8.88 4.18 -11.80
C PHE A 588 7.42 4.61 -11.78
N LEU A 589 6.92 5.16 -10.67
CA LEU A 589 5.54 5.64 -10.57
C LEU A 589 5.26 6.81 -11.54
N VAL A 590 6.19 7.78 -11.64
CA VAL A 590 6.09 8.87 -12.62
C VAL A 590 6.07 8.31 -14.05
N LEU A 591 6.95 7.37 -14.36
CA LEU A 591 6.99 6.73 -15.69
C LEU A 591 5.67 5.99 -16.00
N MET A 592 5.12 5.23 -15.04
CA MET A 592 3.84 4.54 -15.23
C MET A 592 2.68 5.52 -15.46
N LEU A 593 2.58 6.60 -14.67
CA LEU A 593 1.50 7.58 -14.85
C LEU A 593 1.64 8.41 -16.12
N THR A 594 2.84 8.83 -16.48
CA THR A 594 3.07 9.60 -17.73
C THR A 594 2.82 8.78 -19.00
N THR A 595 2.98 7.46 -18.94
CA THR A 595 2.66 6.56 -20.07
C THR A 595 1.18 6.18 -20.14
N THR A 596 0.46 6.21 -19.02
CA THR A 596 -0.96 5.78 -18.95
C THR A 596 -1.93 6.94 -19.05
N GLN A 597 -1.59 8.12 -18.49
CA GLN A 597 -2.49 9.27 -18.42
C GLN A 597 -2.11 10.35 -19.43
N GLN A 598 -3.12 10.95 -20.06
CA GLN A 598 -2.95 12.13 -20.95
C GLN A 598 -3.02 13.44 -20.15
N ILE A 599 -2.22 13.54 -19.09
CA ILE A 599 -2.12 14.72 -18.21
C ILE A 599 -0.72 15.33 -18.37
N PHE A 600 -0.58 16.64 -18.16
CA PHE A 600 0.73 17.29 -18.20
C PHE A 600 1.72 16.63 -17.23
N ALA A 601 2.94 16.38 -17.70
CA ALA A 601 3.99 15.74 -16.91
C ALA A 601 4.30 16.49 -15.60
N ARG A 602 4.14 17.83 -15.60
CA ARG A 602 4.29 18.67 -14.41
C ARG A 602 3.33 18.24 -13.30
N ASP A 603 2.07 18.05 -13.63
CA ASP A 603 1.02 17.74 -12.66
C ASP A 603 1.16 16.29 -12.18
N ILE A 604 1.51 15.37 -13.07
CA ILE A 604 1.81 13.98 -12.72
C ILE A 604 2.98 13.89 -11.74
N VAL A 605 4.07 14.62 -11.98
CA VAL A 605 5.23 14.63 -11.09
C VAL A 605 4.86 15.16 -9.70
N PHE A 606 4.03 16.20 -9.64
CA PHE A 606 3.51 16.71 -8.37
C PHE A 606 2.64 15.69 -7.66
N GLU A 607 1.70 15.09 -8.38
CA GLU A 607 0.75 14.10 -7.88
C GLU A 607 1.46 12.87 -7.31
N VAL A 608 2.44 12.32 -8.03
CA VAL A 608 3.22 11.15 -7.57
C VAL A 608 4.06 11.49 -6.35
N THR A 609 4.67 12.67 -6.32
CA THR A 609 5.47 13.10 -5.16
C THR A 609 4.60 13.27 -3.93
N SER A 610 3.41 13.86 -4.11
CA SER A 610 2.39 14.01 -3.09
C SER A 610 1.89 12.66 -2.59
N ALA A 611 1.50 11.76 -3.50
CA ALA A 611 1.00 10.43 -3.13
C ALA A 611 2.07 9.59 -2.42
N LEU A 612 3.28 9.49 -2.98
CA LEU A 612 4.37 8.70 -2.39
C LEU A 612 4.83 9.24 -1.04
N SER A 613 4.74 10.56 -0.82
CA SER A 613 5.14 11.15 0.45
C SER A 613 3.96 11.37 1.41
N THR A 614 2.77 10.89 1.02
CA THR A 614 1.48 11.03 1.71
C THR A 614 1.18 12.48 2.08
N VAL A 615 1.33 13.41 1.14
CA VAL A 615 1.13 14.84 1.39
C VAL A 615 -0.28 15.31 1.19
N GLY A 616 -0.92 14.98 0.06
CA GLY A 616 -2.32 15.37 -0.18
C GLY A 616 -2.52 16.65 -0.96
N LEU A 617 -1.45 17.38 -1.29
CA LEU A 617 -1.56 18.53 -2.18
C LEU A 617 -1.64 18.05 -3.63
N THR A 618 -2.47 18.72 -4.43
CA THR A 618 -2.60 18.47 -5.87
C THR A 618 -2.61 19.79 -6.64
N LEU A 619 -2.21 19.74 -7.92
CA LEU A 619 -2.43 20.81 -8.90
C LEU A 619 -3.77 20.67 -9.63
N GLY A 620 -4.63 19.73 -9.20
CA GLY A 620 -5.93 19.43 -9.83
C GLY A 620 -5.91 18.19 -10.74
N ALA A 621 -4.86 17.36 -10.67
CA ALA A 621 -4.76 16.15 -11.49
C ALA A 621 -5.59 14.97 -10.92
N THR A 622 -5.81 14.91 -9.61
CA THR A 622 -6.46 13.77 -8.93
C THR A 622 -7.84 13.42 -9.52
N PRO A 623 -8.75 14.38 -9.78
CA PRO A 623 -10.06 14.06 -10.33
C PRO A 623 -10.02 13.61 -11.81
N LEU A 624 -8.93 13.95 -12.53
CA LEU A 624 -8.76 13.66 -13.96
C LEU A 624 -8.19 12.27 -14.23
N LEU A 625 -7.78 11.54 -13.19
CA LEU A 625 -7.19 10.21 -13.32
C LEU A 625 -8.22 9.18 -13.81
N ASP A 626 -7.83 8.35 -14.78
CA ASP A 626 -8.61 7.18 -15.13
C ASP A 626 -8.52 6.07 -14.06
N GLY A 627 -9.21 4.94 -14.29
CA GLY A 627 -9.19 3.81 -13.34
C GLY A 627 -7.79 3.26 -13.06
N MET A 628 -6.91 3.19 -14.06
CA MET A 628 -5.54 2.71 -13.87
C MET A 628 -4.70 3.74 -13.12
N GLY A 629 -4.83 5.02 -13.44
CA GLY A 629 -4.14 6.12 -12.77
C GLY A 629 -4.48 6.18 -11.28
N LYS A 630 -5.77 6.03 -10.95
CA LYS A 630 -6.24 5.93 -9.56
C LYS A 630 -5.61 4.74 -8.82
N VAL A 631 -5.48 3.57 -9.46
CA VAL A 631 -4.80 2.40 -8.86
C VAL A 631 -3.32 2.65 -8.63
N ILE A 632 -2.62 3.25 -9.60
CA ILE A 632 -1.18 3.57 -9.47
C ILE A 632 -0.96 4.57 -8.31
N VAL A 633 -1.82 5.59 -8.20
CA VAL A 633 -1.75 6.57 -7.12
C VAL A 633 -2.09 5.93 -5.76
N MET A 634 -3.09 5.04 -5.67
CA MET A 634 -3.36 4.26 -4.46
C MET A 634 -2.14 3.44 -4.02
N LEU A 635 -1.45 2.78 -4.97
CA LEU A 635 -0.21 2.06 -4.68
C LEU A 635 0.89 3.01 -4.18
N ALA A 636 1.04 4.18 -4.79
CA ALA A 636 2.01 5.19 -4.36
C ALA A 636 1.78 5.61 -2.90
N MET A 637 0.53 5.91 -2.52
CA MET A 637 0.16 6.23 -1.13
C MET A 637 0.53 5.11 -0.16
N PHE A 638 0.21 3.89 -0.53
CA PHE A 638 0.43 2.72 0.31
C PHE A 638 1.93 2.43 0.52
N ILE A 639 2.73 2.51 -0.56
CA ILE A 639 4.19 2.38 -0.50
C ILE A 639 4.79 3.50 0.35
N GLY A 640 4.29 4.72 0.17
CA GLY A 640 4.68 5.90 0.93
C GLY A 640 4.47 5.74 2.44
N ARG A 641 3.30 5.22 2.83
CA ARG A 641 2.93 5.00 4.23
C ARG A 641 3.79 3.95 4.91
N ILE A 642 4.02 2.82 4.24
CA ILE A 642 4.77 1.67 4.79
C ILE A 642 6.29 1.91 4.75
N GLY A 643 6.74 2.77 3.84
CA GLY A 643 8.13 3.07 3.59
C GLY A 643 8.73 2.14 2.51
N PRO A 644 9.46 2.70 1.53
CA PRO A 644 9.93 1.95 0.37
C PRO A 644 10.87 0.79 0.73
N THR A 645 11.70 0.94 1.77
CA THR A 645 12.64 -0.12 2.20
C THR A 645 11.96 -1.36 2.73
N THR A 646 10.78 -1.20 3.34
CA THR A 646 10.02 -2.31 3.91
C THR A 646 9.61 -3.29 2.81
N ILE A 647 9.33 -2.80 1.60
CA ILE A 647 8.98 -3.61 0.43
C ILE A 647 10.20 -4.39 -0.07
N PHE A 648 11.36 -3.74 -0.17
CA PHE A 648 12.60 -4.42 -0.55
C PHE A 648 13.00 -5.49 0.46
N MET A 649 12.80 -5.24 1.77
CA MET A 649 13.03 -6.25 2.81
C MET A 649 12.07 -7.44 2.72
N LEU A 650 10.83 -7.24 2.26
CA LEU A 650 9.89 -8.34 2.02
C LEU A 650 10.29 -9.21 0.83
N LEU A 651 11.01 -8.63 -0.14
CA LEU A 651 11.50 -9.31 -1.34
C LEU A 651 12.89 -9.95 -1.13
N SER A 652 13.69 -9.45 -0.19
CA SER A 652 15.00 -10.01 0.13
C SER A 652 14.88 -11.28 0.99
N SER A 653 15.52 -12.38 0.57
CA SER A 653 15.76 -13.53 1.43
C SER A 653 16.84 -13.19 2.47
N ASP A 654 16.62 -13.55 3.73
CA ASP A 654 17.65 -13.49 4.76
C ASP A 654 18.82 -14.39 4.36
N GLU A 655 19.86 -13.80 3.75
CA GLU A 655 21.13 -14.50 3.56
C GLU A 655 21.82 -14.62 4.91
N GLU A 656 22.22 -15.83 5.28
CA GLU A 656 23.09 -16.05 6.43
C GLU A 656 24.32 -15.17 6.28
N ARG A 657 24.60 -14.36 7.31
CA ARG A 657 25.81 -13.52 7.36
C ARG A 657 27.03 -14.42 7.20
N SER A 658 27.56 -14.46 5.99
CA SER A 658 28.87 -15.04 5.70
C SER A 658 29.89 -14.41 6.64
N SER A 659 30.45 -15.22 7.55
CA SER A 659 31.50 -14.79 8.49
C SER A 659 32.87 -14.61 7.79
N GLN A 660 32.95 -14.92 6.50
CA GLN A 660 34.17 -14.76 5.71
C GLN A 660 34.38 -13.30 5.33
N ARG A 661 35.34 -12.64 6.00
CA ARG A 661 35.87 -11.35 5.55
C ARG A 661 36.57 -11.54 4.21
N ARG A 662 36.02 -10.92 3.16
CA ARG A 662 36.65 -10.83 1.84
C ARG A 662 37.66 -9.67 1.83
N PRO A 663 38.71 -9.73 0.99
CA PRO A 663 39.68 -8.65 0.88
C PRO A 663 39.02 -7.35 0.44
N GLU A 664 39.42 -6.24 1.06
CA GLU A 664 38.97 -4.90 0.66
C GLU A 664 39.65 -4.49 -0.65
N VAL A 665 38.85 -4.09 -1.63
CA VAL A 665 39.34 -3.56 -2.90
C VAL A 665 38.99 -2.09 -2.96
N LYS A 666 39.99 -1.24 -3.21
CA LYS A 666 39.76 0.18 -3.51
C LYS A 666 39.26 0.30 -4.94
N ILE A 667 38.04 0.78 -5.11
CA ILE A 667 37.45 1.10 -6.40
C ILE A 667 37.43 2.62 -6.50
N SER A 668 38.00 3.18 -7.58
CA SER A 668 37.91 4.63 -7.82
C SER A 668 36.46 4.97 -8.19
N LEU A 669 35.89 5.95 -7.49
CA LEU A 669 34.54 6.47 -7.78
C LEU A 669 34.59 7.69 -8.71
N THR A 670 35.79 8.23 -8.95
CA THR A 670 36.12 9.33 -9.87
C THR A 670 37.49 9.11 -10.46
#